data_AF-A0A9J8BXC9-F1
#
_entry.id   AF-A0A9J8BXC9-F1
#
_cell.length_a   1.000
_cell.length_b   1.000
_cell.length_c   1.000
_cell.angle_alpha   90.00
_cell.angle_beta   90.00
_cell.angle_gamma   90.00
#
_symmetry.space_group_name_H-M   'P 1'
#
loop_
_entity.id
_entity.type
_entity.pdbx_description
1 polymer ?
#
loop_
_entity_poly.entity_id
_entity_poly.type
_entity_poly.pdbx_seq_one_letter_code
_entity_poly.pdbx_strand_id
1 'polypeptide(L)'
;MKILLIFLTFYLISAAVRCFSVTGYSGGSVLVESWKPWHKNNAKYMRKLQNTKIINNSKHNQWINEGRFTLFSNDNGELMIYIRELNTQDAGSYRIGVEGQWFNDMILNVKEVSCCKVSKRVMVNIGETANFSCEYSQNHINDLKIIFKERKDSIKELLYTYKLFNNRKFSISDDKHKNLFIVRITAVTPDDGGVYLCGVWINRQSYSYSIINTVHLHVITKVGVSRVSGSSGGRLMIKCEHPQYKTNPKYICKESDGCSERKNSGVQGEWMENGDVSLYDDTSEGVLMVFFRELKAADAGTYRCGVKVSDYTESFTELQLSVRHDAKSVTESALFGEEVNITCQIPEEHEVHFCKDDDNHICQTISSSKVREMSGSSERNEERVVTVSISNVSVRDAGVYWCGAETRDTYLTFISLNTKIQLNLITKVGVSRVSGSSGGRLMIKCEHPQYKTNPKYICKESDGCSERKNPGVQGEWMENGDVSLYDDTTAGVLMVFFRELKAADAGTYRCGVKVSDYTESFTELQLSIRHDEKYSNSVNESAHIGKEVNITCQIPEEHKVHFCKEDNNHTYNHICQPIISSKVREMSGSSERNEERVVTVSISNVSVRDAGVYWCGAETRDTYLTFISLNTKIQLNLIMPLVVRHEGESAEIICSYDSIYKSKPKSLCKGKCSTRDRNPLSETVREEKETKTGRLTLNDNITAGVFTGTITGLTAEDAGKYWCAVTLETELNYLYTHLIVIMNEELNLIKYEGDDVSIQCKHHDEDQKRFCKAHEASMCVKDGVSLETIRDDRFSFSDEASTGVFTVNITDLREEDSGIYWCGAHVIIKVNLEVNKGVSGRITVSCVCVTLLLMGASVLLLYKLGYIKTRDQHPSPDRTEMSSGEASHAACDYENIKDARRHSVPDTEETALYSTVTHPTDSSDPNDPLYSTVQLPTNPSDGLLYASVHFQKHEESLSDAKVTFSNEEVYCNYTTVSPHMSLN
;
A
#
# COMPACT_ATOMS: atom_id res chain seq x y z
N MET A 1 -96.97 80.23 -48.80
CA MET A 1 -96.26 78.98 -48.45
C MET A 1 -94.83 78.95 -49.03
N LYS A 2 -93.92 79.84 -48.60
CA LYS A 2 -92.50 79.86 -49.07
C LYS A 2 -91.44 79.89 -47.95
N ILE A 3 -91.79 80.34 -46.74
CA ILE A 3 -90.85 80.43 -45.61
C ILE A 3 -90.53 79.04 -45.01
N LEU A 4 -91.49 78.10 -45.04
CA LEU A 4 -91.33 76.77 -44.43
C LEU A 4 -90.23 75.91 -45.09
N LEU A 5 -89.99 76.07 -46.40
CA LEU A 5 -88.94 75.33 -47.11
C LEU A 5 -87.52 75.76 -46.69
N ILE A 6 -87.32 77.01 -46.26
CA ILE A 6 -86.00 77.51 -45.87
C ILE A 6 -85.57 76.88 -44.54
N PHE A 7 -86.49 76.72 -43.59
CA PHE A 7 -86.21 75.99 -42.34
C PHE A 7 -85.92 74.50 -42.58
N LEU A 8 -86.62 73.86 -43.52
CA LEU A 8 -86.39 72.46 -43.89
C LEU A 8 -85.05 72.24 -44.61
N THR A 9 -84.62 73.15 -45.48
CA THR A 9 -83.29 73.06 -46.12
C THR A 9 -82.15 73.34 -45.15
N PHE A 10 -82.31 74.27 -44.20
CA PHE A 10 -81.32 74.45 -43.12
C PHE A 10 -81.26 73.25 -42.18
N TYR A 11 -82.38 72.57 -41.89
CA TYR A 11 -82.36 71.32 -41.11
C TYR A 11 -81.59 70.19 -41.83
N LEU A 12 -81.79 70.04 -43.15
CA LEU A 12 -81.20 68.96 -43.94
C LEU A 12 -79.69 69.11 -44.24
N ILE A 13 -79.10 70.29 -44.01
CA ILE A 13 -77.63 70.49 -44.11
C ILE A 13 -76.96 70.38 -42.73
N SER A 14 -77.74 70.27 -41.64
CA SER A 14 -77.23 70.12 -40.27
C SER A 14 -76.95 68.67 -39.82
N ALA A 15 -76.89 67.74 -40.77
CA ALA A 15 -76.40 66.36 -40.55
C ALA A 15 -74.89 66.35 -40.29
N ALA A 16 -74.47 66.93 -39.16
CA ALA A 16 -73.07 67.11 -38.78
C ALA A 16 -72.38 65.75 -38.63
N VAL A 17 -71.58 65.39 -39.63
CA VAL A 17 -70.62 64.28 -39.56
C VAL A 17 -69.64 64.64 -38.44
N ARG A 18 -69.87 64.11 -37.23
CA ARG A 18 -69.06 64.37 -36.05
C ARG A 18 -67.72 63.65 -36.16
N CYS A 19 -66.85 64.19 -37.01
CA CYS A 19 -65.44 63.92 -36.93
C CYS A 19 -64.89 64.62 -35.68
N PHE A 20 -64.31 63.88 -34.75
CA PHE A 20 -63.65 64.42 -33.56
C PHE A 20 -62.15 64.19 -33.63
N SER A 21 -61.37 65.09 -33.06
CA SER A 21 -59.91 64.97 -33.03
C SER A 21 -59.39 64.88 -31.61
N VAL A 22 -58.44 63.97 -31.40
CA VAL A 22 -57.69 63.78 -30.16
C VAL A 22 -56.22 64.01 -30.44
N THR A 23 -55.50 64.60 -29.48
CA THR A 23 -54.04 64.70 -29.52
C THR A 23 -53.46 63.75 -28.49
N GLY A 24 -52.57 62.84 -28.91
CA GLY A 24 -51.72 62.04 -28.04
C GLY A 24 -50.25 62.43 -28.18
N TYR A 25 -49.38 61.78 -27.40
CA TYR A 25 -47.94 62.00 -27.43
C TYR A 25 -47.18 60.71 -27.71
N SER A 26 -46.06 60.82 -28.44
CA SER A 26 -45.17 59.70 -28.80
C SER A 26 -44.59 59.05 -27.53
N GLY A 27 -44.98 57.79 -27.27
CA GLY A 27 -44.71 56.99 -26.06
C GLY A 27 -45.82 57.00 -25.01
N GLY A 28 -46.77 57.94 -25.08
CA GLY A 28 -47.93 58.02 -24.21
C GLY A 28 -49.12 57.22 -24.76
N SER A 29 -50.30 57.36 -24.14
CA SER A 29 -51.51 56.66 -24.57
C SER A 29 -52.69 57.66 -24.72
N VAL A 30 -53.77 57.29 -25.40
CA VAL A 30 -55.01 58.09 -25.45
C VAL A 30 -56.23 57.28 -25.08
N LEU A 31 -57.11 57.87 -24.26
CA LEU A 31 -58.41 57.32 -23.88
C LEU A 31 -59.49 58.29 -24.34
N VAL A 32 -60.47 57.81 -25.11
CA VAL A 32 -61.48 58.66 -25.76
C VAL A 32 -62.87 58.03 -25.68
N GLU A 33 -63.85 58.84 -25.31
CA GLU A 33 -65.26 58.48 -25.28
C GLU A 33 -65.92 58.76 -26.64
N SER A 34 -66.61 57.77 -27.22
CA SER A 34 -67.23 57.93 -28.55
C SER A 34 -68.62 58.58 -28.53
N TRP A 35 -69.22 58.77 -27.35
CA TRP A 35 -70.60 59.26 -27.16
C TRP A 35 -71.67 58.44 -27.89
N LYS A 36 -71.44 57.12 -27.96
CA LYS A 36 -72.29 56.18 -28.70
C LYS A 36 -72.42 54.85 -27.94
N PRO A 37 -73.61 54.25 -27.90
CA PRO A 37 -73.85 53.01 -27.15
C PRO A 37 -73.08 51.82 -27.74
N TRP A 38 -72.64 50.91 -26.86
CA TRP A 38 -71.86 49.71 -27.20
C TRP A 38 -72.63 48.69 -28.05
N HIS A 39 -73.97 48.61 -27.93
CA HIS A 39 -74.83 47.57 -28.50
C HIS A 39 -74.25 46.15 -28.37
N LYS A 40 -74.48 45.49 -27.22
CA LYS A 40 -73.87 44.17 -26.89
C LYS A 40 -73.90 43.17 -28.06
N ASN A 41 -75.05 43.00 -28.71
CA ASN A 41 -75.30 41.97 -29.73
C ASN A 41 -74.82 42.31 -31.16
N ASN A 42 -74.07 43.40 -31.36
CA ASN A 42 -73.51 43.76 -32.67
C ASN A 42 -71.98 43.53 -32.68
N ALA A 43 -71.39 43.45 -33.88
CA ALA A 43 -69.93 43.43 -34.03
C ALA A 43 -69.35 44.84 -33.86
N LYS A 44 -68.11 44.93 -33.34
CA LYS A 44 -67.38 46.20 -33.12
C LYS A 44 -66.14 46.22 -33.98
N TYR A 45 -65.86 47.36 -34.60
CA TYR A 45 -64.68 47.50 -35.45
C TYR A 45 -63.97 48.85 -35.28
N MET A 46 -62.67 48.82 -35.52
CA MET A 46 -61.79 49.98 -35.66
C MET A 46 -60.88 49.75 -36.86
N ARG A 47 -60.75 50.73 -37.75
CA ARG A 47 -59.85 50.68 -38.91
C ARG A 47 -59.20 52.03 -39.14
N LYS A 48 -57.95 52.06 -39.59
CA LYS A 48 -57.32 53.30 -40.08
C LYS A 48 -57.78 53.49 -41.53
N LEU A 49 -58.28 54.68 -41.90
CA LEU A 49 -58.92 54.90 -43.19
C LEU A 49 -57.98 54.78 -44.42
N GLN A 50 -56.67 54.73 -44.18
CA GLN A 50 -55.63 54.56 -45.21
C GLN A 50 -55.00 53.16 -45.22
N ASN A 51 -55.47 52.20 -44.40
CA ASN A 51 -54.91 50.84 -44.34
C ASN A 51 -55.97 49.79 -43.87
N THR A 52 -55.52 48.61 -43.46
CA THR A 52 -56.33 47.46 -43.05
C THR A 52 -57.22 47.68 -41.80
N LYS A 53 -58.15 46.74 -41.56
CA LYS A 53 -58.89 46.65 -40.28
C LYS A 53 -57.90 46.40 -39.13
N ILE A 54 -58.12 47.04 -37.97
CA ILE A 54 -57.26 46.95 -36.77
C ILE A 54 -57.95 46.18 -35.65
N ILE A 55 -59.28 46.35 -35.51
CA ILE A 55 -60.14 45.51 -34.67
C ILE A 55 -61.37 45.11 -35.50
N ASN A 56 -61.78 43.85 -35.42
CA ASN A 56 -63.00 43.35 -36.04
C ASN A 56 -63.63 42.20 -35.24
N ASN A 57 -64.29 42.52 -34.12
CA ASN A 57 -64.78 41.51 -33.19
C ASN A 57 -66.26 41.16 -33.41
N SER A 58 -66.51 39.90 -33.78
CA SER A 58 -67.83 39.27 -33.87
C SER A 58 -68.30 38.59 -32.59
N LYS A 59 -67.46 38.44 -31.56
CA LYS A 59 -67.74 37.65 -30.33
C LYS A 59 -68.57 38.37 -29.26
N HIS A 60 -69.05 39.59 -29.53
CA HIS A 60 -69.93 40.37 -28.64
C HIS A 60 -69.41 40.73 -27.23
N ASN A 61 -68.14 40.48 -26.90
CA ASN A 61 -67.47 40.87 -25.65
C ASN A 61 -67.75 42.33 -25.23
N GLN A 62 -67.55 42.64 -23.94
CA GLN A 62 -67.61 44.02 -23.40
C GLN A 62 -66.22 44.71 -23.36
N TRP A 63 -65.15 43.93 -23.48
CA TRP A 63 -63.75 44.37 -23.61
C TRP A 63 -63.12 43.66 -24.80
N ILE A 64 -62.41 44.40 -25.64
CA ILE A 64 -61.86 43.94 -26.93
C ILE A 64 -60.46 44.53 -27.07
N ASN A 65 -59.43 43.70 -27.04
CA ASN A 65 -58.04 44.12 -27.18
C ASN A 65 -57.39 43.44 -28.39
N GLU A 66 -56.71 44.21 -29.24
CA GLU A 66 -55.94 43.73 -30.38
C GLU A 66 -54.62 44.52 -30.45
N GLY A 67 -53.57 43.92 -29.88
CA GLY A 67 -52.26 44.55 -29.70
C GLY A 67 -52.28 45.74 -28.72
N ARG A 68 -52.03 46.94 -29.24
CA ARG A 68 -52.07 48.21 -28.47
C ARG A 68 -53.44 48.90 -28.49
N PHE A 69 -54.38 48.41 -29.30
CA PHE A 69 -55.70 49.02 -29.48
C PHE A 69 -56.74 48.27 -28.65
N THR A 70 -57.58 49.01 -27.92
CA THR A 70 -58.63 48.44 -27.08
C THR A 70 -59.94 49.21 -27.28
N LEU A 71 -61.03 48.48 -27.50
CA LEU A 71 -62.41 49.00 -27.44
C LEU A 71 -63.11 48.36 -26.24
N PHE A 72 -63.84 49.14 -25.44
CA PHE A 72 -64.61 48.61 -24.32
C PHE A 72 -65.86 49.45 -24.00
N SER A 73 -66.78 48.91 -23.21
CA SER A 73 -67.92 49.66 -22.67
C SER A 73 -67.55 50.37 -21.37
N ASN A 74 -67.85 51.66 -21.24
CA ASN A 74 -67.81 52.35 -19.93
C ASN A 74 -69.01 51.93 -19.04
N ASP A 75 -69.03 52.43 -17.79
CA ASP A 75 -70.11 52.23 -16.82
C ASP A 75 -71.48 52.78 -17.30
N ASN A 76 -71.50 53.72 -18.26
CA ASN A 76 -72.73 54.27 -18.88
C ASN A 76 -73.28 53.39 -20.02
N GLY A 77 -72.53 52.39 -20.50
CA GLY A 77 -72.87 51.59 -21.69
C GLY A 77 -72.39 52.17 -23.03
N GLU A 78 -71.53 53.18 -23.01
CA GLU A 78 -70.97 53.86 -24.18
C GLU A 78 -69.61 53.26 -24.58
N LEU A 79 -69.29 53.32 -25.88
CA LEU A 79 -68.04 52.80 -26.42
C LEU A 79 -66.87 53.75 -26.13
N MET A 80 -65.86 53.20 -25.45
CA MET A 80 -64.55 53.80 -25.20
C MET A 80 -63.52 53.26 -26.19
N ILE A 81 -62.57 54.11 -26.55
CA ILE A 81 -61.39 53.81 -27.36
C ILE A 81 -60.16 54.07 -26.49
N TYR A 82 -59.30 53.06 -26.32
CA TYR A 82 -58.01 53.19 -25.64
C TYR A 82 -56.90 52.71 -26.57
N ILE A 83 -55.86 53.54 -26.76
CA ILE A 83 -54.71 53.23 -27.62
C ILE A 83 -53.45 53.42 -26.78
N ARG A 84 -52.69 52.34 -26.59
CA ARG A 84 -51.47 52.30 -25.77
C ARG A 84 -50.23 52.70 -26.58
N GLU A 85 -49.23 53.27 -25.91
CA GLU A 85 -47.84 53.39 -26.40
C GLU A 85 -47.77 53.95 -27.85
N LEU A 86 -48.39 55.11 -28.05
CA LEU A 86 -48.53 55.76 -29.34
C LEU A 86 -47.17 56.01 -29.99
N ASN A 87 -47.07 55.73 -31.28
CA ASN A 87 -45.95 56.16 -32.12
C ASN A 87 -46.44 57.14 -33.20
N THR A 88 -45.53 57.84 -33.87
CA THR A 88 -45.88 58.83 -34.90
C THR A 88 -46.58 58.22 -36.12
N GLN A 89 -46.40 56.93 -36.41
CA GLN A 89 -47.12 56.21 -37.48
C GLN A 89 -48.57 55.85 -37.08
N ASP A 90 -48.96 55.97 -35.80
CA ASP A 90 -50.37 55.89 -35.40
C ASP A 90 -51.16 57.13 -35.82
N ALA A 91 -50.51 58.28 -36.10
CA ALA A 91 -51.22 59.50 -36.50
C ALA A 91 -52.05 59.32 -37.78
N GLY A 92 -53.24 59.91 -37.83
CA GLY A 92 -54.15 59.90 -38.99
C GLY A 92 -55.62 59.62 -38.64
N SER A 93 -56.42 59.35 -39.67
CA SER A 93 -57.88 59.20 -39.54
C SER A 93 -58.29 57.74 -39.35
N TYR A 94 -59.12 57.48 -38.34
CA TYR A 94 -59.68 56.18 -37.97
C TYR A 94 -61.20 56.20 -38.13
N ARG A 95 -61.80 55.08 -38.53
CA ARG A 95 -63.25 54.84 -38.40
C ARG A 95 -63.49 53.82 -37.30
N ILE A 96 -64.32 54.18 -36.34
CA ILE A 96 -64.74 53.32 -35.22
C ILE A 96 -66.25 53.20 -35.29
N GLY A 97 -66.79 52.00 -35.13
CA GLY A 97 -68.23 51.79 -35.22
C GLY A 97 -68.74 50.45 -34.75
N VAL A 98 -70.06 50.38 -34.75
CA VAL A 98 -70.86 49.19 -34.44
C VAL A 98 -71.55 48.78 -35.74
N GLU A 99 -71.31 47.53 -36.16
CA GLU A 99 -71.78 47.04 -37.46
C GLU A 99 -73.31 47.01 -37.52
N GLY A 100 -73.85 47.58 -38.59
CA GLY A 100 -75.30 47.76 -38.79
C GLY A 100 -75.97 48.80 -37.89
N GLN A 101 -75.24 49.61 -37.12
CA GLN A 101 -75.84 50.64 -36.23
C GLN A 101 -75.30 52.05 -36.48
N TRP A 102 -74.00 52.28 -36.28
CA TRP A 102 -73.40 53.62 -36.37
C TRP A 102 -71.88 53.55 -36.59
N PHE A 103 -71.30 54.64 -37.10
CA PHE A 103 -69.86 54.87 -37.10
C PHE A 103 -69.55 56.34 -36.82
N ASN A 104 -68.40 56.60 -36.21
CA ASN A 104 -67.78 57.92 -36.11
C ASN A 104 -66.38 57.86 -36.77
N ASP A 105 -65.91 58.98 -37.30
CA ASP A 105 -64.52 59.14 -37.74
C ASP A 105 -63.73 59.96 -36.71
N MET A 106 -62.51 59.52 -36.38
CA MET A 106 -61.62 60.12 -35.39
C MET A 106 -60.29 60.51 -36.04
N ILE A 107 -59.83 61.74 -35.84
CA ILE A 107 -58.48 62.18 -36.26
C ILE A 107 -57.54 62.12 -35.05
N LEU A 108 -56.64 61.14 -35.04
CA LEU A 108 -55.58 61.00 -34.05
C LEU A 108 -54.36 61.81 -34.48
N ASN A 109 -54.04 62.88 -33.75
CA ASN A 109 -52.78 63.60 -33.88
C ASN A 109 -51.79 63.03 -32.86
N VAL A 110 -50.57 62.69 -33.26
CA VAL A 110 -49.49 62.28 -32.33
C VAL A 110 -48.39 63.33 -32.36
N LYS A 111 -48.10 63.95 -31.21
CA LYS A 111 -47.02 64.94 -31.06
C LYS A 111 -45.80 64.31 -30.39
N GLU A 112 -44.60 64.72 -30.78
CA GLU A 112 -43.38 64.31 -30.10
C GLU A 112 -43.02 65.32 -29.00
N VAL A 113 -43.12 64.90 -27.74
CA VAL A 113 -42.75 65.68 -26.55
C VAL A 113 -42.13 64.74 -25.52
N SER A 114 -41.08 65.18 -24.83
CA SER A 114 -40.27 64.37 -23.90
C SER A 114 -40.99 63.92 -22.63
N CYS A 115 -42.05 64.62 -22.20
CA CYS A 115 -42.78 64.39 -20.94
C CYS A 115 -43.26 62.95 -20.71
N CYS A 116 -43.61 62.26 -21.79
CA CYS A 116 -44.74 61.34 -21.76
C CYS A 116 -44.35 59.92 -22.20
N LYS A 117 -43.15 59.47 -21.80
CA LYS A 117 -42.54 58.18 -22.19
C LYS A 117 -42.26 57.22 -21.03
N VAL A 118 -42.63 57.59 -19.80
CA VAL A 118 -42.20 56.86 -18.58
C VAL A 118 -43.33 55.97 -18.07
N SER A 119 -43.04 54.68 -17.91
CA SER A 119 -43.75 53.80 -16.96
C SER A 119 -43.00 53.83 -15.64
N LYS A 120 -43.71 53.98 -14.52
CA LYS A 120 -43.12 54.14 -13.18
C LYS A 120 -43.58 53.02 -12.24
N ARG A 121 -42.65 52.17 -11.81
CA ARG A 121 -42.91 51.24 -10.69
C ARG A 121 -42.85 52.00 -9.37
N VAL A 122 -43.79 51.70 -8.47
CA VAL A 122 -43.83 52.24 -7.10
C VAL A 122 -44.05 51.08 -6.15
N MET A 123 -43.10 50.87 -5.23
CA MET A 123 -43.23 49.91 -4.13
C MET A 123 -43.74 50.65 -2.88
N VAL A 124 -44.60 50.01 -2.08
CA VAL A 124 -45.11 50.55 -0.82
C VAL A 124 -45.49 49.41 0.12
N ASN A 125 -45.31 49.55 1.43
CA ASN A 125 -45.78 48.54 2.38
C ASN A 125 -47.27 48.72 2.70
N ILE A 126 -47.94 47.64 3.11
CA ILE A 126 -49.32 47.70 3.62
C ILE A 126 -49.45 48.71 4.77
N GLY A 127 -50.52 49.51 4.76
CA GLY A 127 -50.79 50.56 5.75
C GLY A 127 -50.04 51.89 5.55
N GLU A 128 -48.99 51.93 4.73
CA GLU A 128 -48.25 53.17 4.44
C GLU A 128 -49.02 54.14 3.51
N THR A 129 -48.36 55.22 3.10
CA THR A 129 -48.86 56.17 2.11
C THR A 129 -48.03 56.06 0.82
N ALA A 130 -48.62 55.60 -0.28
CA ALA A 130 -48.00 55.69 -1.59
C ALA A 130 -48.12 57.12 -2.14
N ASN A 131 -46.99 57.70 -2.55
CA ASN A 131 -46.95 58.98 -3.26
C ASN A 131 -46.30 58.77 -4.62
N PHE A 132 -46.95 59.21 -5.69
CA PHE A 132 -46.35 59.20 -7.03
C PHE A 132 -46.66 60.48 -7.81
N SER A 133 -45.87 60.73 -8.84
CA SER A 133 -45.78 62.02 -9.51
C SER A 133 -45.82 61.84 -11.02
N CYS A 134 -46.64 62.63 -11.71
CA CYS A 134 -46.86 62.56 -13.14
C CYS A 134 -46.64 63.92 -13.82
N GLU A 135 -45.63 63.97 -14.68
CA GLU A 135 -45.16 65.16 -15.39
C GLU A 135 -45.90 65.35 -16.71
N TYR A 136 -46.33 66.57 -16.99
CA TYR A 136 -47.14 66.92 -18.16
C TYR A 136 -46.49 68.04 -18.99
N SER A 137 -46.82 68.10 -20.29
CA SER A 137 -46.35 69.18 -21.17
C SER A 137 -46.91 70.54 -20.72
N GLN A 138 -46.14 71.62 -20.84
CA GLN A 138 -46.60 73.00 -20.55
C GLN A 138 -47.92 73.38 -21.25
N ASN A 139 -48.22 72.77 -22.40
CA ASN A 139 -49.51 72.88 -23.10
C ASN A 139 -50.73 72.53 -22.22
N HIS A 140 -50.52 71.81 -21.11
CA HIS A 140 -51.55 71.24 -20.23
C HIS A 140 -51.59 71.85 -18.82
N ILE A 141 -50.93 73.00 -18.59
CA ILE A 141 -50.96 73.73 -17.30
C ILE A 141 -52.40 74.05 -16.85
N ASN A 142 -53.29 74.38 -17.79
CA ASN A 142 -54.68 74.75 -17.50
C ASN A 142 -55.69 73.62 -17.71
N ASP A 143 -55.23 72.48 -18.21
CA ASP A 143 -56.07 71.29 -18.36
C ASP A 143 -56.19 70.51 -17.05
N LEU A 144 -57.26 69.74 -16.96
CA LEU A 144 -57.66 69.05 -15.74
C LEU A 144 -56.87 67.74 -15.62
N LYS A 145 -56.23 67.53 -14.47
CA LYS A 145 -55.43 66.32 -14.19
C LYS A 145 -56.35 65.26 -13.60
N ILE A 146 -56.26 64.03 -14.11
CA ILE A 146 -57.20 62.95 -13.82
C ILE A 146 -56.46 61.63 -13.64
N ILE A 147 -56.92 60.80 -12.70
CA ILE A 147 -56.40 59.46 -12.46
C ILE A 147 -57.47 58.42 -12.75
N PHE A 148 -57.11 57.44 -13.57
CA PHE A 148 -57.85 56.20 -13.73
C PHE A 148 -57.07 55.05 -13.09
N LYS A 149 -57.78 53.99 -12.64
CA LYS A 149 -57.18 52.68 -12.37
C LYS A 149 -57.67 51.67 -13.40
N GLU A 150 -56.73 50.99 -14.05
CA GLU A 150 -57.03 49.88 -14.93
C GLU A 150 -57.45 48.66 -14.10
N ARG A 151 -58.49 47.97 -14.56
CA ARG A 151 -59.04 46.72 -14.02
C ARG A 151 -59.11 45.72 -15.16
N LYS A 152 -59.28 44.43 -14.82
CA LYS A 152 -59.28 43.31 -15.78
C LYS A 152 -60.13 43.55 -17.04
N ASP A 153 -61.31 44.14 -16.87
CA ASP A 153 -62.30 44.33 -17.94
C ASP A 153 -62.84 45.78 -18.01
N SER A 154 -62.22 46.75 -17.33
CA SER A 154 -62.64 48.17 -17.37
C SER A 154 -61.53 49.15 -16.94
N ILE A 155 -61.64 50.41 -17.35
CA ILE A 155 -60.80 51.52 -16.87
C ILE A 155 -61.70 52.46 -16.06
N LYS A 156 -61.44 52.59 -14.76
CA LYS A 156 -62.29 53.37 -13.84
C LYS A 156 -61.63 54.68 -13.44
N GLU A 157 -62.33 55.80 -13.63
CA GLU A 157 -61.96 57.09 -13.03
C GLU A 157 -61.96 56.98 -11.50
N LEU A 158 -60.90 57.48 -10.86
CA LEU A 158 -60.80 57.59 -9.41
C LEU A 158 -60.98 59.03 -8.91
N LEU A 159 -60.25 60.00 -9.48
CA LEU A 159 -60.30 61.41 -9.09
C LEU A 159 -59.72 62.35 -10.16
N TYR A 160 -60.06 63.64 -10.07
CA TYR A 160 -59.45 64.72 -10.84
C TYR A 160 -59.35 66.02 -10.04
N THR A 161 -58.56 67.01 -10.50
CA THR A 161 -58.11 68.21 -9.74
C THR A 161 -59.22 69.05 -9.06
N TYR A 162 -60.47 68.97 -9.52
CA TYR A 162 -61.61 69.73 -8.97
C TYR A 162 -62.73 68.85 -8.36
N LYS A 163 -62.54 67.52 -8.25
CA LYS A 163 -63.51 66.61 -7.64
C LYS A 163 -63.32 66.57 -6.12
N LEU A 164 -64.01 67.43 -5.38
CA LEU A 164 -64.17 67.25 -3.93
C LEU A 164 -65.16 66.10 -3.65
N PHE A 165 -64.68 64.87 -3.78
CA PHE A 165 -65.27 63.73 -3.07
C PHE A 165 -64.56 63.52 -1.73
N ASN A 166 -65.32 63.14 -0.71
CA ASN A 166 -64.85 62.90 0.66
C ASN A 166 -64.00 61.60 0.81
N ASN A 167 -63.35 61.16 -0.27
CA ASN A 167 -62.58 59.92 -0.31
C ASN A 167 -61.20 60.12 0.32
N ARG A 168 -61.15 60.11 1.66
CA ARG A 168 -59.92 60.32 2.46
C ARG A 168 -58.72 59.47 2.01
N LYS A 169 -58.95 58.34 1.33
CA LYS A 169 -57.90 57.43 0.84
C LYS A 169 -57.09 57.99 -0.33
N PHE A 170 -57.65 58.84 -1.19
CA PHE A 170 -57.00 59.33 -2.42
C PHE A 170 -57.01 60.86 -2.49
N SER A 171 -55.88 61.46 -2.88
CA SER A 171 -55.77 62.91 -3.10
C SER A 171 -54.84 63.25 -4.27
N ILE A 172 -55.03 64.43 -4.87
CA ILE A 172 -54.25 64.97 -5.99
C ILE A 172 -53.83 66.41 -5.68
N SER A 173 -52.62 66.79 -6.06
CA SER A 173 -52.09 68.16 -5.96
C SER A 173 -51.35 68.53 -7.25
N ASP A 174 -51.68 69.67 -7.87
CA ASP A 174 -51.20 70.08 -9.21
C ASP A 174 -50.20 71.24 -9.10
N ASP A 175 -48.90 70.96 -9.17
CA ASP A 175 -47.84 71.97 -9.16
C ASP A 175 -47.64 72.54 -10.58
N LYS A 176 -48.39 73.60 -10.84
CA LYS A 176 -48.36 74.34 -12.11
C LYS A 176 -47.02 75.02 -12.42
N HIS A 177 -46.15 75.22 -11.44
CA HIS A 177 -44.82 75.79 -11.68
C HIS A 177 -43.83 74.73 -12.16
N LYS A 178 -43.97 73.49 -11.67
CA LYS A 178 -43.13 72.35 -12.08
C LYS A 178 -43.70 71.55 -13.27
N ASN A 179 -44.93 71.82 -13.69
CA ASN A 179 -45.68 71.01 -14.68
C ASN A 179 -45.86 69.55 -14.22
N LEU A 180 -46.16 69.38 -12.93
CA LEU A 180 -46.14 68.10 -12.25
C LEU A 180 -47.32 67.99 -11.29
N PHE A 181 -48.11 66.93 -11.36
CA PHE A 181 -49.09 66.63 -10.32
C PHE A 181 -48.70 65.39 -9.50
N ILE A 182 -48.98 65.44 -8.21
CA ILE A 182 -48.72 64.39 -7.23
C ILE A 182 -50.03 63.73 -6.86
N VAL A 183 -50.03 62.40 -6.86
CA VAL A 183 -51.11 61.54 -6.36
C VAL A 183 -50.65 60.92 -5.06
N ARG A 184 -51.53 60.95 -4.05
CA ARG A 184 -51.29 60.38 -2.72
C ARG A 184 -52.40 59.40 -2.37
N ILE A 185 -52.01 58.17 -2.03
CA ILE A 185 -52.89 57.10 -1.55
C ILE A 185 -52.48 56.77 -0.12
N THR A 186 -53.37 56.98 0.86
CA THR A 186 -53.08 56.76 2.28
C THR A 186 -53.66 55.43 2.77
N ALA A 187 -52.98 54.75 3.70
CA ALA A 187 -53.42 53.45 4.26
C ALA A 187 -53.63 52.42 3.13
N VAL A 188 -52.54 52.14 2.41
CA VAL A 188 -52.54 51.25 1.26
C VAL A 188 -52.92 49.82 1.67
N THR A 189 -53.83 49.20 0.92
CA THR A 189 -54.26 47.80 1.07
C THR A 189 -53.87 46.99 -0.17
N PRO A 190 -53.81 45.64 -0.13
CA PRO A 190 -53.45 44.83 -1.29
C PRO A 190 -54.30 45.13 -2.54
N ASP A 191 -55.60 45.42 -2.39
CA ASP A 191 -56.51 45.81 -3.47
C ASP A 191 -56.14 47.12 -4.20
N ASP A 192 -55.29 47.97 -3.60
CA ASP A 192 -54.77 49.16 -4.26
C ASP A 192 -53.69 48.82 -5.30
N GLY A 193 -53.04 47.66 -5.21
CA GLY A 193 -52.07 47.20 -6.21
C GLY A 193 -52.66 47.17 -7.62
N GLY A 194 -51.88 47.54 -8.64
CA GLY A 194 -52.31 47.58 -10.03
C GLY A 194 -51.77 48.76 -10.83
N VAL A 195 -52.31 48.93 -12.03
CA VAL A 195 -51.91 50.00 -12.97
C VAL A 195 -52.81 51.22 -12.82
N TYR A 196 -52.19 52.36 -12.56
CA TYR A 196 -52.82 53.68 -12.53
C TYR A 196 -52.42 54.46 -13.78
N LEU A 197 -53.40 55.04 -14.46
CA LEU A 197 -53.19 55.83 -15.68
C LEU A 197 -53.25 57.31 -15.30
N CYS A 198 -52.12 57.99 -15.40
CA CYS A 198 -52.06 59.44 -15.23
C CYS A 198 -52.56 60.11 -16.51
N GLY A 199 -53.63 60.89 -16.40
CA GLY A 199 -54.30 61.53 -17.52
C GLY A 199 -54.39 63.05 -17.43
N VAL A 200 -54.52 63.66 -18.59
CA VAL A 200 -54.89 65.06 -18.80
C VAL A 200 -56.15 65.09 -19.67
N TRP A 201 -57.17 65.80 -19.21
CA TRP A 201 -58.40 66.00 -19.96
C TRP A 201 -58.27 67.16 -20.94
N ILE A 202 -58.06 66.83 -22.22
CA ILE A 202 -57.74 67.80 -23.29
C ILE A 202 -59.00 68.51 -23.81
N ASN A 203 -60.12 67.80 -23.91
CA ASN A 203 -61.36 68.33 -24.48
C ASN A 203 -62.57 68.03 -23.59
N ARG A 204 -63.06 69.06 -22.88
CA ARG A 204 -64.23 68.99 -21.98
C ARG A 204 -65.55 68.73 -22.71
N GLN A 205 -65.64 68.97 -24.01
CA GLN A 205 -66.84 68.69 -24.83
C GLN A 205 -66.80 67.31 -25.51
N SER A 206 -65.67 66.59 -25.45
CA SER A 206 -65.51 65.31 -26.15
C SER A 206 -64.87 64.21 -25.30
N TYR A 207 -64.68 64.45 -24.00
CA TYR A 207 -64.24 63.46 -22.99
C TYR A 207 -63.04 62.65 -23.50
N SER A 208 -62.05 63.40 -23.99
CA SER A 208 -60.84 62.89 -24.62
C SER A 208 -59.63 63.20 -23.73
N TYR A 209 -58.88 62.17 -23.39
CA TYR A 209 -57.80 62.21 -22.40
C TYR A 209 -56.46 61.79 -23.02
N SER A 210 -55.42 62.59 -22.81
CA SER A 210 -54.04 62.15 -22.99
C SER A 210 -53.61 61.43 -21.74
N ILE A 211 -53.21 60.16 -21.85
CA ILE A 211 -52.55 59.42 -20.77
C ILE A 211 -51.04 59.65 -20.92
N ILE A 212 -50.47 60.35 -19.95
CA ILE A 212 -49.09 60.88 -19.99
C ILE A 212 -48.06 59.94 -19.37
N ASN A 213 -48.48 59.07 -18.45
CA ASN A 213 -47.62 58.18 -17.67
C ASN A 213 -48.45 56.99 -17.14
N THR A 214 -47.85 55.80 -17.04
CA THR A 214 -48.46 54.61 -16.42
C THR A 214 -47.71 54.23 -15.15
N VAL A 215 -48.43 54.15 -14.03
CA VAL A 215 -47.84 53.89 -12.72
C VAL A 215 -48.26 52.50 -12.23
N HIS A 216 -47.28 51.62 -12.07
CA HIS A 216 -47.46 50.26 -11.56
C HIS A 216 -47.22 50.28 -10.05
N LEU A 217 -48.30 50.27 -9.27
CA LEU A 217 -48.23 50.24 -7.81
C LEU A 217 -48.17 48.79 -7.34
N HIS A 218 -47.08 48.43 -6.65
CA HIS A 218 -46.89 47.13 -6.02
C HIS A 218 -46.98 47.29 -4.49
N VAL A 219 -47.81 46.47 -3.86
CA VAL A 219 -48.03 46.48 -2.40
C VAL A 219 -47.30 45.29 -1.78
N ILE A 220 -46.40 45.59 -0.83
CA ILE A 220 -45.63 44.59 -0.08
C ILE A 220 -46.29 44.36 1.28
N THR A 221 -46.51 43.11 1.64
CA THR A 221 -47.08 42.70 2.93
C THR A 221 -46.01 41.97 3.75
N LYS A 222 -45.58 42.55 4.89
CA LYS A 222 -44.73 41.85 5.85
C LYS A 222 -45.63 41.12 6.86
N VAL A 223 -45.53 39.79 6.90
CA VAL A 223 -46.38 38.91 7.74
C VAL A 223 -45.86 38.83 9.18
N GLY A 224 -44.54 38.81 9.34
CA GLY A 224 -43.88 38.62 10.62
C GLY A 224 -42.37 38.84 10.56
N VAL A 225 -41.72 38.55 11.69
CA VAL A 225 -40.26 38.45 11.83
C VAL A 225 -39.98 37.18 12.61
N SER A 226 -39.10 36.33 12.08
CA SER A 226 -38.56 35.16 12.76
C SER A 226 -37.05 35.24 12.84
N ARG A 227 -36.46 34.58 13.85
CA ARG A 227 -35.02 34.57 14.10
C ARG A 227 -34.50 33.15 14.11
N VAL A 228 -33.31 32.95 13.54
CA VAL A 228 -32.65 31.65 13.52
C VAL A 228 -31.14 31.80 13.78
N SER A 229 -30.56 30.78 14.41
CA SER A 229 -29.11 30.66 14.57
C SER A 229 -28.63 29.31 14.03
N GLY A 230 -27.62 29.34 13.17
CA GLY A 230 -26.90 28.16 12.71
C GLY A 230 -25.41 28.25 13.02
N SER A 231 -24.72 27.11 12.94
CA SER A 231 -23.28 27.01 13.20
C SER A 231 -22.48 27.09 11.90
N SER A 232 -21.37 27.83 11.91
CA SER A 232 -20.45 27.97 10.78
C SER A 232 -19.82 26.61 10.43
N GLY A 233 -19.90 26.19 9.17
CA GLY A 233 -19.54 24.83 8.72
C GLY A 233 -20.60 23.77 9.04
N GLY A 234 -21.66 24.13 9.77
CA GLY A 234 -22.88 23.34 9.92
C GLY A 234 -23.87 23.56 8.78
N ARG A 235 -25.10 23.11 8.97
CA ARG A 235 -26.18 23.19 7.96
C ARG A 235 -27.46 23.76 8.51
N LEU A 236 -28.25 24.36 7.62
CA LEU A 236 -29.52 24.99 7.97
C LEU A 236 -30.57 24.75 6.89
N MET A 237 -31.67 24.11 7.29
CA MET A 237 -32.91 24.06 6.51
C MET A 237 -33.88 25.12 7.05
N ILE A 238 -34.44 25.94 6.18
CA ILE A 238 -35.56 26.86 6.49
C ILE A 238 -36.77 26.40 5.66
N LYS A 239 -37.89 26.11 6.33
CA LYS A 239 -39.18 25.81 5.69
C LYS A 239 -40.02 27.09 5.69
N CYS A 240 -40.25 27.67 4.52
CA CYS A 240 -41.02 28.90 4.34
C CYS A 240 -42.48 28.61 4.00
N GLU A 241 -43.33 28.69 5.02
CA GLU A 241 -44.70 28.19 5.00
C GLU A 241 -45.69 29.23 4.46
N HIS A 242 -46.24 28.97 3.28
CA HIS A 242 -47.22 29.84 2.61
C HIS A 242 -48.48 29.04 2.18
N PRO A 243 -49.19 28.37 3.12
CA PRO A 243 -50.25 27.40 2.82
C PRO A 243 -51.49 27.98 2.14
N GLN A 244 -51.69 29.31 2.19
CA GLN A 244 -52.76 29.99 1.44
C GLN A 244 -52.44 30.19 -0.05
N TYR A 245 -51.17 30.01 -0.42
CA TYR A 245 -50.60 30.38 -1.72
C TYR A 245 -49.82 29.19 -2.34
N LYS A 246 -50.35 27.97 -2.19
CA LYS A 246 -49.64 26.72 -2.49
C LYS A 246 -49.00 26.68 -3.89
N THR A 247 -49.73 27.10 -4.92
CA THR A 247 -49.27 27.12 -6.32
C THR A 247 -48.60 28.43 -6.77
N ASN A 248 -48.56 29.46 -5.91
CA ASN A 248 -47.91 30.73 -6.24
C ASN A 248 -46.37 30.59 -6.23
N PRO A 249 -45.65 31.35 -7.08
CA PRO A 249 -44.19 31.38 -7.04
C PRO A 249 -43.67 31.94 -5.71
N LYS A 250 -42.87 31.14 -5.02
CA LYS A 250 -42.18 31.48 -3.76
C LYS A 250 -40.72 31.84 -4.04
N TYR A 251 -40.12 32.65 -3.19
CA TYR A 251 -38.74 33.09 -3.33
C TYR A 251 -38.07 33.35 -1.98
N ILE A 252 -36.73 33.32 -1.99
CA ILE A 252 -35.88 33.92 -0.96
C ILE A 252 -34.92 34.93 -1.58
N CYS A 253 -34.65 36.02 -0.88
CA CYS A 253 -33.66 37.05 -1.24
C CYS A 253 -33.05 37.67 0.03
N LYS A 254 -31.87 38.31 -0.07
CA LYS A 254 -31.23 39.01 1.05
C LYS A 254 -31.62 40.50 1.01
N GLU A 255 -31.81 41.13 2.15
CA GLU A 255 -32.19 42.55 2.16
C GLU A 255 -31.04 43.49 1.75
N SER A 256 -29.78 43.05 1.94
CA SER A 256 -28.59 43.82 1.58
C SER A 256 -28.42 44.06 0.08
N ASP A 257 -28.98 43.19 -0.78
CA ASP A 257 -29.02 43.39 -2.24
C ASP A 257 -30.28 44.15 -2.72
N GLY A 258 -31.14 44.60 -1.79
CA GLY A 258 -32.42 45.23 -2.08
C GLY A 258 -33.52 44.25 -2.51
N CYS A 259 -33.32 42.93 -2.33
CA CYS A 259 -34.15 41.86 -2.88
C CYS A 259 -34.21 41.90 -4.42
N SER A 260 -33.07 42.18 -5.05
CA SER A 260 -32.86 42.11 -6.50
C SER A 260 -32.61 40.68 -6.96
N GLU A 261 -31.85 39.88 -6.20
CA GLU A 261 -31.57 38.47 -6.49
C GLU A 261 -32.58 37.55 -5.82
N ARG A 262 -33.73 37.35 -6.49
CA ARG A 262 -34.83 36.49 -6.01
C ARG A 262 -34.62 35.03 -6.40
N LYS A 263 -33.95 34.28 -5.54
CA LYS A 263 -33.76 32.83 -5.70
C LYS A 263 -35.11 32.11 -5.52
N ASN A 264 -35.43 31.24 -6.47
CA ASN A 264 -36.64 30.42 -6.53
C ASN A 264 -36.26 29.07 -7.16
N SER A 265 -37.09 28.03 -7.02
CA SER A 265 -36.76 26.68 -7.49
C SER A 265 -36.83 26.49 -9.01
N GLY A 266 -37.38 27.44 -9.77
CA GLY A 266 -37.54 27.41 -11.23
C GLY A 266 -38.56 26.38 -11.76
N VAL A 267 -38.51 25.16 -11.23
CA VAL A 267 -39.41 24.02 -11.44
C VAL A 267 -40.12 23.71 -10.11
N GLN A 268 -41.33 23.17 -10.18
CA GLN A 268 -42.13 22.80 -8.99
C GLN A 268 -41.92 21.31 -8.69
N GLY A 269 -41.64 20.97 -7.41
CA GLY A 269 -41.40 19.58 -7.00
C GLY A 269 -40.02 18.99 -7.30
N GLU A 270 -39.04 19.80 -7.69
CA GLU A 270 -37.64 19.38 -7.88
C GLU A 270 -36.68 20.25 -7.05
N TRP A 271 -35.51 19.69 -6.69
CA TRP A 271 -34.44 20.43 -6.04
C TRP A 271 -33.59 21.19 -7.07
N MET A 272 -33.45 22.51 -6.90
CA MET A 272 -32.58 23.34 -7.73
C MET A 272 -31.44 23.94 -6.90
N GLU A 273 -30.20 23.76 -7.36
CA GLU A 273 -29.04 24.47 -6.81
C GLU A 273 -29.04 25.94 -7.26
N ASN A 274 -28.76 26.86 -6.34
CA ASN A 274 -28.73 28.30 -6.61
C ASN A 274 -27.58 28.95 -5.82
N GLY A 275 -26.35 28.62 -6.20
CA GLY A 275 -25.13 28.93 -5.44
C GLY A 275 -25.03 28.08 -4.17
N ASP A 276 -24.67 28.72 -3.05
CA ASP A 276 -24.46 28.10 -1.73
C ASP A 276 -25.72 27.47 -1.10
N VAL A 277 -26.90 27.67 -1.70
CA VAL A 277 -28.18 27.10 -1.25
C VAL A 277 -28.80 26.16 -2.29
N SER A 278 -29.53 25.16 -1.81
CA SER A 278 -30.47 24.36 -2.61
C SER A 278 -31.90 24.77 -2.28
N LEU A 279 -32.80 24.77 -3.26
CA LEU A 279 -34.20 25.18 -3.13
C LEU A 279 -35.15 24.08 -3.59
N TYR A 280 -36.27 23.90 -2.87
CA TYR A 280 -37.35 23.01 -3.26
C TYR A 280 -38.71 23.68 -2.95
N ASP A 281 -39.54 23.92 -3.97
CA ASP A 281 -40.90 24.43 -3.77
C ASP A 281 -41.89 23.27 -3.72
N ASP A 282 -42.30 22.90 -2.50
CA ASP A 282 -43.40 21.97 -2.26
C ASP A 282 -44.73 22.71 -2.55
N THR A 283 -45.27 22.51 -3.74
CA THR A 283 -46.57 23.07 -4.13
C THR A 283 -47.76 22.23 -3.65
N SER A 284 -47.53 21.06 -3.04
CA SER A 284 -48.57 20.25 -2.40
C SER A 284 -48.92 20.79 -1.01
N GLU A 285 -47.94 21.30 -0.26
CA GLU A 285 -48.14 21.99 1.02
C GLU A 285 -47.98 23.51 0.99
N GLY A 286 -47.38 24.05 -0.07
CA GLY A 286 -47.10 25.49 -0.19
C GLY A 286 -45.90 25.94 0.63
N VAL A 287 -44.86 25.11 0.69
CA VAL A 287 -43.66 25.32 1.50
C VAL A 287 -42.43 25.42 0.60
N LEU A 288 -41.76 26.58 0.61
CA LEU A 288 -40.43 26.70 0.00
C LEU A 288 -39.38 26.25 1.02
N MET A 289 -38.70 25.14 0.77
CA MET A 289 -37.56 24.69 1.55
C MET A 289 -36.28 25.34 1.01
N VAL A 290 -35.48 25.91 1.90
CA VAL A 290 -34.20 26.56 1.61
C VAL A 290 -33.11 25.89 2.43
N PHE A 291 -32.15 25.24 1.76
CA PHE A 291 -31.12 24.44 2.40
C PHE A 291 -29.73 25.04 2.17
N PHE A 292 -29.09 25.50 3.24
CA PHE A 292 -27.68 25.90 3.25
C PHE A 292 -26.83 24.63 3.45
N ARG A 293 -26.10 24.22 2.40
CA ARG A 293 -25.30 22.97 2.37
C ARG A 293 -24.04 23.05 3.25
N GLU A 294 -23.51 24.26 3.41
CA GLU A 294 -22.43 24.64 4.33
C GLU A 294 -22.65 26.10 4.72
N LEU A 295 -22.97 26.37 5.98
CA LEU A 295 -23.31 27.72 6.45
C LEU A 295 -22.03 28.53 6.75
N LYS A 296 -21.89 29.71 6.15
CA LYS A 296 -20.69 30.56 6.25
C LYS A 296 -21.00 31.83 7.04
N ALA A 297 -19.99 32.44 7.67
CA ALA A 297 -20.19 33.69 8.42
C ALA A 297 -20.74 34.84 7.55
N ALA A 298 -20.48 34.82 6.23
CA ALA A 298 -21.04 35.77 5.25
C ALA A 298 -22.55 35.56 4.96
N ASP A 299 -23.11 34.40 5.30
CA ASP A 299 -24.54 34.13 5.14
C ASP A 299 -25.38 34.86 6.20
N ALA A 300 -24.79 35.28 7.32
CA ALA A 300 -25.49 36.09 8.33
C ALA A 300 -26.16 37.34 7.72
N GLY A 301 -27.32 37.73 8.26
CA GLY A 301 -28.07 38.93 7.85
C GLY A 301 -29.58 38.72 7.73
N THR A 302 -30.26 39.73 7.20
CA THR A 302 -31.72 39.70 7.01
C THR A 302 -32.08 39.18 5.62
N TYR A 303 -33.02 38.24 5.58
CA TYR A 303 -33.61 37.67 4.37
C TYR A 303 -35.11 37.90 4.35
N ARG A 304 -35.70 37.87 3.14
CA ARG A 304 -37.15 37.76 2.96
C ARG A 304 -37.46 36.41 2.37
N CYS A 305 -38.25 35.59 3.05
CA CYS A 305 -38.90 34.45 2.43
C CYS A 305 -40.34 34.85 2.10
N GLY A 306 -40.70 34.81 0.82
CA GLY A 306 -41.93 35.43 0.35
C GLY A 306 -42.54 34.76 -0.87
N VAL A 307 -43.72 35.25 -1.23
CA VAL A 307 -44.58 34.69 -2.26
C VAL A 307 -45.24 35.79 -3.10
N LYS A 308 -45.24 35.58 -4.42
CA LYS A 308 -45.91 36.46 -5.37
C LYS A 308 -47.41 36.17 -5.37
N VAL A 309 -48.18 36.95 -4.60
CA VAL A 309 -49.64 36.81 -4.47
C VAL A 309 -50.35 37.23 -5.76
N SER A 310 -49.87 38.29 -6.43
CA SER A 310 -50.29 38.69 -7.78
C SER A 310 -49.16 39.43 -8.51
N ASP A 311 -49.39 39.94 -9.71
CA ASP A 311 -48.43 40.83 -10.39
C ASP A 311 -48.13 42.12 -9.62
N TYR A 312 -49.02 42.53 -8.71
CA TYR A 312 -48.97 43.80 -7.98
C TYR A 312 -49.02 43.66 -6.47
N THR A 313 -49.01 42.43 -5.94
CA THR A 313 -49.02 42.16 -4.51
C THR A 313 -48.08 41.02 -4.17
N GLU A 314 -47.29 41.20 -3.12
CA GLU A 314 -46.43 40.17 -2.56
C GLU A 314 -46.48 40.15 -1.04
N SER A 315 -46.23 38.98 -0.46
CA SER A 315 -46.27 38.73 0.97
C SER A 315 -44.98 38.04 1.39
N PHE A 316 -44.39 38.42 2.53
CA PHE A 316 -43.14 37.82 3.01
C PHE A 316 -43.04 37.80 4.54
N THR A 317 -42.29 36.81 5.05
CA THR A 317 -41.77 36.79 6.43
C THR A 317 -40.32 37.26 6.40
N GLU A 318 -39.95 38.16 7.30
CA GLU A 318 -38.56 38.55 7.50
C GLU A 318 -37.85 37.50 8.34
N LEU A 319 -36.69 37.04 7.88
CA LEU A 319 -35.84 36.09 8.57
C LEU A 319 -34.52 36.75 8.97
N GLN A 320 -34.23 36.78 10.27
CA GLN A 320 -32.96 37.29 10.81
C GLN A 320 -32.04 36.09 11.09
N LEU A 321 -31.08 35.85 10.19
CA LEU A 321 -30.12 34.74 10.27
C LEU A 321 -28.85 35.19 11.00
N SER A 322 -28.53 34.51 12.10
CA SER A 322 -27.28 34.64 12.84
C SER A 322 -26.42 33.38 12.68
N VAL A 323 -25.09 33.56 12.66
CA VAL A 323 -24.13 32.46 12.51
C VAL A 323 -23.19 32.44 13.71
N ARG A 324 -22.98 31.25 14.30
CA ARG A 324 -22.13 30.99 15.47
C ARG A 324 -20.91 30.14 15.08
N HIS A 325 -19.91 30.04 15.97
CA HIS A 325 -18.70 29.22 15.76
C HIS A 325 -18.64 28.06 16.77
N ASP A 326 -19.70 27.26 16.78
CA ASP A 326 -19.97 26.18 17.74
C ASP A 326 -20.24 24.81 17.06
N ALA A 327 -19.96 24.69 15.76
CA ALA A 327 -20.07 23.42 15.03
C ALA A 327 -19.07 22.38 15.56
N LYS A 328 -19.52 21.13 15.70
CA LYS A 328 -18.74 19.99 16.20
C LYS A 328 -18.58 18.96 15.08
N SER A 329 -17.40 18.35 14.98
CA SER A 329 -17.13 17.24 14.07
C SER A 329 -16.62 16.05 14.87
N VAL A 330 -17.28 14.91 14.73
CA VAL A 330 -16.97 13.65 15.43
C VAL A 330 -16.69 12.57 14.38
N THR A 331 -15.78 11.64 14.67
CA THR A 331 -15.53 10.48 13.83
C THR A 331 -15.69 9.22 14.66
N GLU A 332 -16.75 8.47 14.40
CA GLU A 332 -17.07 7.22 15.07
C GLU A 332 -16.65 6.03 14.20
N SER A 333 -16.38 4.89 14.84
CA SER A 333 -15.98 3.66 14.15
C SER A 333 -16.73 2.45 14.70
N ALA A 334 -17.48 1.77 13.82
CA ALA A 334 -18.25 0.57 14.15
C ALA A 334 -17.65 -0.67 13.49
N LEU A 335 -17.80 -1.83 14.14
CA LEU A 335 -17.57 -3.13 13.50
C LEU A 335 -18.84 -3.57 12.76
N PHE A 336 -18.68 -4.31 11.66
CA PHE A 336 -19.80 -4.88 10.91
C PHE A 336 -20.66 -5.80 11.79
N GLY A 337 -21.96 -5.52 11.86
CA GLY A 337 -22.94 -6.29 12.63
C GLY A 337 -23.11 -5.86 14.10
N GLU A 338 -22.24 -5.01 14.63
CA GLU A 338 -22.31 -4.51 16.01
C GLU A 338 -23.32 -3.33 16.15
N GLU A 339 -23.45 -2.81 17.37
CA GLU A 339 -24.20 -1.59 17.71
C GLU A 339 -23.24 -0.41 17.94
N VAL A 340 -23.59 0.78 17.43
CA VAL A 340 -22.81 2.02 17.63
C VAL A 340 -23.68 3.13 18.24
N ASN A 341 -23.14 3.80 19.27
CA ASN A 341 -23.84 4.84 20.02
C ASN A 341 -23.26 6.23 19.68
N ILE A 342 -23.93 6.95 18.79
CA ILE A 342 -23.58 8.32 18.42
C ILE A 342 -24.17 9.28 19.45
N THR A 343 -23.40 10.25 19.95
CA THR A 343 -23.91 11.25 20.92
C THR A 343 -23.98 12.66 20.35
N CYS A 344 -25.05 13.38 20.69
CA CYS A 344 -25.28 14.77 20.31
C CYS A 344 -25.62 15.62 21.53
N GLN A 345 -25.33 16.92 21.48
CA GLN A 345 -25.79 17.90 22.46
C GLN A 345 -26.82 18.83 21.80
N ILE A 346 -28.02 18.88 22.38
CA ILE A 346 -29.20 19.57 21.82
C ILE A 346 -29.86 20.36 22.97
N PRO A 347 -30.26 21.63 22.78
CA PRO A 347 -30.95 22.39 23.83
C PRO A 347 -32.24 21.72 24.27
N GLU A 348 -32.54 21.67 25.58
CA GLU A 348 -33.53 20.74 26.14
C GLU A 348 -34.93 20.84 25.50
N GLU A 349 -35.41 22.06 25.24
CA GLU A 349 -36.77 22.34 24.73
C GLU A 349 -37.03 21.92 23.26
N HIS A 350 -35.99 21.55 22.49
CA HIS A 350 -36.11 21.39 21.04
C HIS A 350 -36.26 19.93 20.58
N GLU A 351 -36.92 19.73 19.43
CA GLU A 351 -37.12 18.43 18.79
C GLU A 351 -35.83 17.96 18.12
N VAL A 352 -35.47 16.67 18.27
CA VAL A 352 -34.23 16.11 17.71
C VAL A 352 -34.36 16.01 16.19
N HIS A 353 -33.33 16.42 15.46
CA HIS A 353 -33.19 16.05 14.05
C HIS A 353 -31.89 15.28 13.84
N PHE A 354 -32.01 14.03 13.41
CA PHE A 354 -30.91 13.16 13.03
C PHE A 354 -31.13 12.60 11.62
N CYS A 355 -30.13 12.75 10.76
CA CYS A 355 -30.21 12.41 9.34
C CYS A 355 -28.88 11.92 8.79
N LYS A 356 -28.92 11.24 7.64
CA LYS A 356 -27.75 10.83 6.87
C LYS A 356 -27.64 11.68 5.61
N ASP A 357 -26.41 11.90 5.14
CA ASP A 357 -26.16 12.52 3.85
C ASP A 357 -26.46 11.55 2.70
N ASP A 358 -27.13 12.07 1.68
CA ASP A 358 -27.22 11.45 0.36
C ASP A 358 -26.11 11.92 -0.60
N ASP A 359 -26.14 11.40 -1.82
CA ASP A 359 -25.16 11.71 -2.87
C ASP A 359 -25.16 13.19 -3.29
N ASN A 360 -26.26 13.93 -3.05
CA ASN A 360 -26.37 15.38 -3.27
C ASN A 360 -26.03 16.20 -2.01
N HIS A 361 -25.56 15.54 -0.95
CA HIS A 361 -25.29 16.12 0.37
C HIS A 361 -26.51 16.74 1.03
N ILE A 362 -27.71 16.22 0.73
CA ILE A 362 -28.96 16.57 1.40
C ILE A 362 -29.14 15.64 2.62
N CYS A 363 -29.55 16.24 3.73
CA CYS A 363 -29.87 15.56 4.98
C CYS A 363 -31.19 14.78 4.83
N GLN A 364 -31.14 13.45 4.75
CA GLN A 364 -32.31 12.57 4.69
C GLN A 364 -32.60 11.93 6.05
N THR A 365 -33.84 12.06 6.54
CA THR A 365 -34.29 11.46 7.80
C THR A 365 -34.22 9.93 7.75
N ILE A 366 -33.68 9.31 8.80
CA ILE A 366 -33.48 7.86 8.88
C ILE A 366 -34.73 7.17 9.42
N SER A 367 -34.99 5.92 8.98
CA SER A 367 -36.12 5.14 9.51
C SER A 367 -35.94 4.84 11.00
N SER A 368 -36.93 5.22 11.81
CA SER A 368 -36.94 5.02 13.27
C SER A 368 -36.89 3.55 13.72
N SER A 369 -37.10 2.60 12.80
CA SER A 369 -36.91 1.17 13.07
C SER A 369 -35.45 0.74 13.24
N LYS A 370 -34.48 1.57 12.80
CA LYS A 370 -33.04 1.36 12.94
C LYS A 370 -32.38 2.18 14.05
N VAL A 371 -33.10 3.18 14.59
CA VAL A 371 -32.55 4.20 15.47
C VAL A 371 -33.26 4.17 16.82
N ARG A 372 -32.49 4.07 17.90
CA ARG A 372 -33.00 4.24 19.26
C ARG A 372 -32.44 5.52 19.87
N GLU A 373 -33.32 6.48 20.12
CA GLU A 373 -33.00 7.66 20.93
C GLU A 373 -33.04 7.34 22.42
N MET A 374 -32.03 7.82 23.15
CA MET A 374 -31.98 7.81 24.62
C MET A 374 -31.50 9.16 25.13
N SER A 375 -32.31 9.82 25.95
CA SER A 375 -31.98 11.11 26.57
C SER A 375 -31.32 10.92 27.94
N GLY A 376 -30.15 11.53 28.11
CA GLY A 376 -29.50 11.70 29.41
C GLY A 376 -29.66 13.13 29.90
N SER A 377 -30.14 13.30 31.14
CA SER A 377 -30.17 14.60 31.82
C SER A 377 -28.76 15.06 32.14
N SER A 378 -28.36 16.24 31.65
CA SER A 378 -27.12 16.87 32.10
C SER A 378 -27.33 17.48 33.48
N GLU A 379 -26.41 17.27 34.43
CA GLU A 379 -26.50 17.93 35.74
C GLU A 379 -26.20 19.45 35.68
N ARG A 380 -25.72 19.97 34.54
CA ARG A 380 -25.42 21.40 34.34
C ARG A 380 -25.67 21.83 32.88
N ASN A 381 -26.21 23.05 32.73
CA ASN A 381 -26.56 23.75 31.48
C ASN A 381 -27.81 23.23 30.74
N GLU A 382 -28.39 24.12 29.94
CA GLU A 382 -29.67 24.02 29.21
C GLU A 382 -29.64 23.07 27.98
N GLU A 383 -28.70 22.11 27.96
CA GLU A 383 -28.47 21.17 26.85
C GLU A 383 -28.58 19.71 27.33
N ARG A 384 -29.47 18.93 26.70
CA ARG A 384 -29.58 17.49 26.92
C ARG A 384 -28.62 16.73 26.01
N VAL A 385 -28.05 15.64 26.52
CA VAL A 385 -27.31 14.68 25.71
C VAL A 385 -28.30 13.69 25.12
N VAL A 386 -28.32 13.59 23.79
CA VAL A 386 -29.11 12.60 23.06
C VAL A 386 -28.15 11.55 22.51
N THR A 387 -28.38 10.30 22.87
CA THR A 387 -27.68 9.15 22.29
C THR A 387 -28.56 8.53 21.21
N VAL A 388 -28.00 8.37 20.03
CA VAL A 388 -28.58 7.70 18.86
C VAL A 388 -27.84 6.39 18.69
N SER A 389 -28.48 5.29 19.07
CA SER A 389 -27.99 3.95 18.74
C SER A 389 -28.36 3.57 17.31
N ILE A 390 -27.39 3.01 16.56
CA ILE A 390 -27.61 2.30 15.30
C ILE A 390 -27.18 0.84 15.53
N SER A 391 -28.15 -0.07 15.57
CA SER A 391 -27.93 -1.51 15.77
C SER A 391 -27.68 -2.25 14.46
N ASN A 392 -26.80 -3.28 14.46
CA ASN A 392 -26.49 -4.13 13.31
C ASN A 392 -25.99 -3.31 12.10
N VAL A 393 -24.88 -2.59 12.32
CA VAL A 393 -24.31 -1.67 11.34
C VAL A 393 -23.83 -2.41 10.08
N SER A 394 -24.31 -1.97 8.91
CA SER A 394 -23.99 -2.53 7.60
C SER A 394 -23.25 -1.54 6.71
N VAL A 395 -22.73 -2.01 5.57
CA VAL A 395 -22.03 -1.18 4.56
C VAL A 395 -22.86 0.02 4.09
N ARG A 396 -24.20 -0.08 4.11
CA ARG A 396 -25.10 1.03 3.74
C ARG A 396 -25.22 2.12 4.81
N ASP A 397 -24.83 1.81 6.04
CA ASP A 397 -24.89 2.73 7.17
C ASP A 397 -23.56 3.52 7.32
N ALA A 398 -22.46 3.09 6.70
CA ALA A 398 -21.23 3.90 6.63
C ALA A 398 -21.47 5.24 5.89
N GLY A 399 -20.88 6.34 6.35
CA GLY A 399 -21.00 7.66 5.73
C GLY A 399 -21.08 8.84 6.70
N VAL A 400 -21.55 9.99 6.21
CA VAL A 400 -21.74 11.20 7.02
C VAL A 400 -23.18 11.28 7.52
N TYR A 401 -23.31 11.59 8.81
CA TYR A 401 -24.54 11.88 9.52
C TYR A 401 -24.50 13.30 10.09
N TRP A 402 -25.68 13.86 10.30
CA TRP A 402 -25.85 15.16 10.95
C TRP A 402 -26.86 15.09 12.07
N CYS A 403 -26.55 15.82 13.14
CA CYS A 403 -27.38 15.91 14.34
C CYS A 403 -27.59 17.39 14.71
N GLY A 404 -28.77 17.69 15.25
CA GLY A 404 -29.16 19.02 15.68
C GLY A 404 -30.63 19.09 16.07
N ALA A 405 -31.22 20.27 15.88
CA ALA A 405 -32.55 20.60 16.38
C ALA A 405 -33.51 21.02 15.26
N GLU A 406 -34.74 20.51 15.28
CA GLU A 406 -35.87 21.20 14.65
C GLU A 406 -36.48 22.20 15.65
N THR A 407 -36.72 23.41 15.17
CA THR A 407 -37.23 24.56 15.92
C THR A 407 -38.39 25.16 15.14
N ARG A 408 -39.48 25.57 15.82
CA ARG A 408 -40.67 26.15 15.17
C ARG A 408 -41.02 27.47 15.82
N ASP A 409 -41.08 28.52 15.02
CA ASP A 409 -41.62 29.83 15.38
C ASP A 409 -42.97 30.04 14.67
N THR A 410 -43.70 31.04 15.12
CA THR A 410 -45.03 31.52 14.67
C THR A 410 -45.22 31.60 13.14
N TYR A 411 -44.14 31.70 12.36
CA TYR A 411 -44.18 31.93 10.91
C TYR A 411 -43.29 31.00 10.07
N LEU A 412 -42.36 30.25 10.68
CA LEU A 412 -41.32 29.48 9.99
C LEU A 412 -40.85 28.30 10.85
N THR A 413 -40.54 27.18 10.20
CA THR A 413 -39.88 26.02 10.79
C THR A 413 -38.43 25.96 10.32
N PHE A 414 -37.49 25.69 11.24
CA PHE A 414 -36.05 25.60 10.94
C PHE A 414 -35.44 24.29 11.47
N ILE A 415 -34.56 23.67 10.69
CA ILE A 415 -33.71 22.56 11.16
C ILE A 415 -32.26 23.05 11.14
N SER A 416 -31.64 23.17 12.30
CA SER A 416 -30.25 23.63 12.47
C SER A 416 -29.38 22.45 12.90
N LEU A 417 -28.38 22.11 12.08
CA LEU A 417 -27.53 20.93 12.24
C LEU A 417 -26.11 21.40 12.55
N ASN A 418 -25.72 21.24 13.82
CA ASN A 418 -24.46 21.74 14.37
C ASN A 418 -23.38 20.67 14.53
N THR A 419 -23.78 19.39 14.55
CA THR A 419 -22.87 18.26 14.81
C THR A 419 -22.79 17.39 13.56
N LYS A 420 -21.60 17.33 12.95
CA LYS A 420 -21.25 16.40 11.87
C LYS A 420 -20.67 15.14 12.49
N ILE A 421 -21.14 13.97 12.07
CA ILE A 421 -20.62 12.68 12.50
C ILE A 421 -20.20 11.89 11.26
N GLN A 422 -18.93 11.54 11.16
CA GLN A 422 -18.45 10.57 10.17
C GLN A 422 -18.48 9.19 10.82
N LEU A 423 -19.34 8.30 10.33
CA LEU A 423 -19.40 6.90 10.76
C LEU A 423 -18.58 6.03 9.80
N ASN A 424 -17.41 5.58 10.27
CA ASN A 424 -16.57 4.62 9.58
C ASN A 424 -16.97 3.19 9.94
N LEU A 425 -17.02 2.29 8.95
CA LEU A 425 -17.29 0.88 9.15
C LEU A 425 -16.03 0.03 8.95
N ILE A 426 -15.69 -0.77 9.95
CA ILE A 426 -14.55 -1.65 9.95
C ILE A 426 -15.03 -3.10 9.82
N THR A 427 -14.53 -3.81 8.81
CA THR A 427 -14.91 -5.21 8.52
C THR A 427 -13.76 -6.16 8.85
N LYS A 428 -13.93 -7.01 9.87
CA LYS A 428 -12.99 -8.10 10.15
C LYS A 428 -13.24 -9.26 9.18
N VAL A 429 -12.29 -9.55 8.30
CA VAL A 429 -12.41 -10.54 7.23
C VAL A 429 -12.03 -11.96 7.69
N GLY A 430 -11.12 -12.04 8.67
CA GLY A 430 -10.59 -13.30 9.18
C GLY A 430 -9.69 -13.13 10.40
N VAL A 431 -9.18 -14.26 10.88
CA VAL A 431 -8.12 -14.35 11.91
C VAL A 431 -7.08 -15.32 11.39
N SER A 432 -5.81 -14.91 11.41
CA SER A 432 -4.66 -15.73 11.04
C SER A 432 -3.65 -15.79 12.17
N ARG A 433 -3.09 -16.97 12.41
CA ARG A 433 -2.07 -17.19 13.44
C ARG A 433 -0.69 -17.25 12.82
N VAL A 434 0.22 -16.43 13.34
CA VAL A 434 1.58 -16.30 12.83
C VAL A 434 2.54 -16.67 13.96
N SER A 435 3.61 -17.42 13.63
CA SER A 435 4.64 -17.78 14.61
C SER A 435 6.04 -17.55 14.08
N GLY A 436 6.91 -17.06 14.96
CA GLY A 436 8.33 -16.85 14.67
C GLY A 436 9.21 -17.18 15.87
N SER A 437 10.52 -17.29 15.62
CA SER A 437 11.53 -17.54 16.65
C SER A 437 12.22 -16.24 17.04
N SER A 438 12.54 -16.07 18.32
CA SER A 438 13.28 -14.89 18.80
C SER A 438 14.66 -14.79 18.13
N GLY A 439 15.03 -13.58 17.66
CA GLY A 439 16.24 -13.35 16.86
C GLY A 439 16.13 -13.81 15.39
N GLY A 440 15.08 -14.55 15.04
CA GLY A 440 14.74 -14.91 13.66
C GLY A 440 14.09 -13.77 12.88
N ARG A 441 13.74 -14.04 11.62
CA ARG A 441 13.12 -13.07 10.70
C ARG A 441 11.74 -13.53 10.26
N LEU A 442 10.83 -12.59 9.98
CA LEU A 442 9.45 -12.91 9.61
C LEU A 442 8.94 -11.99 8.51
N MET A 443 8.52 -12.57 7.40
CA MET A 443 7.85 -11.89 6.29
C MET A 443 6.37 -12.29 6.27
N ILE A 444 5.46 -11.36 6.51
CA ILE A 444 4.01 -11.57 6.40
C ILE A 444 3.53 -10.92 5.10
N LYS A 445 2.71 -11.63 4.31
CA LYS A 445 2.11 -11.15 3.07
C LYS A 445 0.59 -11.13 3.22
N CYS A 446 0.04 -9.96 3.47
CA CYS A 446 -1.40 -9.75 3.67
C CYS A 446 -2.08 -9.58 2.31
N GLU A 447 -2.98 -10.49 1.96
CA GLU A 447 -3.49 -10.63 0.59
C GLU A 447 -4.85 -9.92 0.44
N HIS A 448 -4.85 -8.79 -0.27
CA HIS A 448 -6.04 -7.98 -0.55
C HIS A 448 -6.29 -7.87 -2.08
N PRO A 449 -6.46 -8.99 -2.81
CA PRO A 449 -6.44 -9.02 -4.29
C PRO A 449 -7.59 -8.25 -4.97
N GLN A 450 -8.65 -7.92 -4.23
CA GLN A 450 -9.76 -7.08 -4.70
C GLN A 450 -9.46 -5.57 -4.62
N TYR A 451 -8.49 -5.18 -3.79
CA TYR A 451 -8.21 -3.80 -3.37
C TYR A 451 -6.77 -3.41 -3.71
N LYS A 452 -6.37 -3.69 -4.96
CA LYS A 452 -4.96 -3.67 -5.39
C LYS A 452 -4.28 -2.31 -5.23
N THR A 453 -4.92 -1.24 -5.69
CA THR A 453 -4.40 0.14 -5.64
C THR A 453 -4.76 0.87 -4.34
N ASN A 454 -5.66 0.31 -3.52
CA ASN A 454 -6.10 0.90 -2.27
C ASN A 454 -4.96 1.00 -1.24
N PRO A 455 -4.94 2.03 -0.38
CA PRO A 455 -3.97 2.14 0.71
C PRO A 455 -4.11 0.99 1.71
N LYS A 456 -2.99 0.28 1.94
CA LYS A 456 -2.86 -0.83 2.90
C LYS A 456 -2.02 -0.39 4.10
N TYR A 457 -2.31 -0.95 5.27
CA TYR A 457 -1.67 -0.61 6.53
C TYR A 457 -1.47 -1.83 7.44
N ILE A 458 -0.52 -1.72 8.37
CA ILE A 458 -0.47 -2.58 9.57
C ILE A 458 -0.39 -1.71 10.83
N CYS A 459 -1.07 -2.12 11.90
CA CYS A 459 -1.08 -1.47 13.22
C CYS A 459 -1.21 -2.53 14.32
N LYS A 460 -0.87 -2.21 15.58
CA LYS A 460 -1.01 -3.13 16.71
C LYS A 460 -2.33 -2.88 17.45
N GLU A 461 -3.00 -3.94 17.89
CA GLU A 461 -4.30 -3.82 18.55
C GLU A 461 -4.18 -3.09 19.90
N SER A 462 -3.02 -3.22 20.57
CA SER A 462 -2.74 -2.63 21.88
C SER A 462 -2.63 -1.11 21.91
N ASP A 463 -2.38 -0.47 20.76
CA ASP A 463 -2.37 1.01 20.62
C ASP A 463 -3.70 1.57 20.10
N GLY A 464 -4.73 0.71 19.97
CA GLY A 464 -6.03 1.07 19.38
C GLY A 464 -6.00 1.20 17.85
N CYS A 465 -4.94 0.72 17.18
CA CYS A 465 -4.66 0.99 15.77
C CYS A 465 -4.49 2.49 15.45
N SER A 466 -3.87 3.22 16.37
CA SER A 466 -3.51 4.64 16.23
C SER A 466 -2.23 4.83 15.43
N GLU A 467 -1.21 4.00 15.65
CA GLU A 467 0.03 4.01 14.87
C GLU A 467 -0.06 3.12 13.63
N ARG A 468 -0.77 3.62 12.60
CA ARG A 468 -0.88 2.95 11.30
C ARG A 468 0.41 3.09 10.49
N LYS A 469 1.13 1.98 10.30
CA LYS A 469 2.32 1.90 9.46
C LYS A 469 1.92 1.54 8.02
N ASN A 470 2.22 2.44 7.10
CA ASN A 470 1.97 2.31 5.66
C ASN A 470 3.31 2.56 4.93
N PRO A 471 3.58 1.96 3.75
CA PRO A 471 4.85 2.16 3.03
C PRO A 471 5.00 3.56 2.38
N GLY A 472 3.99 4.43 2.43
CA GLY A 472 4.06 5.83 1.99
C GLY A 472 4.08 6.05 0.47
N VAL A 473 4.97 5.35 -0.24
CA VAL A 473 5.09 5.29 -1.69
C VAL A 473 4.72 3.86 -2.14
N GLN A 474 3.97 3.74 -3.24
CA GLN A 474 3.59 2.43 -3.78
C GLN A 474 4.74 1.86 -4.64
N GLY A 475 5.10 0.59 -4.41
CA GLY A 475 6.20 -0.07 -5.14
C GLY A 475 7.62 0.21 -4.61
N GLU A 476 7.78 0.85 -3.45
CA GLU A 476 9.07 1.05 -2.78
C GLU A 476 9.09 0.42 -1.38
N TRP A 477 10.28 0.10 -0.86
CA TRP A 477 10.47 -0.39 0.51
C TRP A 477 10.65 0.78 1.48
N MET A 478 9.81 0.85 2.50
CA MET A 478 9.93 1.83 3.59
C MET A 478 10.42 1.17 4.87
N GLU A 479 11.48 1.70 5.46
CA GLU A 479 11.90 1.37 6.82
C GLU A 479 11.03 2.10 7.85
N ASN A 480 10.55 1.39 8.87
CA ASN A 480 9.75 1.97 9.95
C ASN A 480 10.14 1.33 11.30
N GLY A 481 11.38 1.61 11.72
CA GLY A 481 12.02 1.01 12.89
C GLY A 481 12.53 -0.41 12.59
N ASP A 482 12.16 -1.37 13.44
CA ASP A 482 12.51 -2.79 13.28
C ASP A 482 11.77 -3.50 12.13
N VAL A 483 10.72 -2.87 11.59
CA VAL A 483 9.85 -3.41 10.53
C VAL A 483 10.05 -2.64 9.23
N SER A 484 10.15 -3.37 8.11
CA SER A 484 10.13 -2.81 6.75
C SER A 484 8.80 -3.13 6.07
N LEU A 485 8.28 -2.23 5.23
CA LEU A 485 6.99 -2.37 4.52
C LEU A 485 7.15 -2.20 3.01
N TYR A 486 6.33 -2.92 2.24
CA TYR A 486 6.22 -2.79 0.78
C TYR A 486 4.80 -3.14 0.32
N ASP A 487 4.19 -2.27 -0.50
CA ASP A 487 2.86 -2.51 -1.11
C ASP A 487 3.02 -2.94 -2.57
N ASP A 488 2.81 -4.24 -2.83
CA ASP A 488 2.67 -4.77 -4.18
C ASP A 488 1.28 -4.45 -4.74
N THR A 489 1.16 -3.32 -5.42
CA THR A 489 -0.08 -2.91 -6.08
C THR A 489 -0.41 -3.72 -7.34
N THR A 490 0.51 -4.57 -7.82
CA THR A 490 0.24 -5.46 -8.98
C THR A 490 -0.46 -6.74 -8.53
N ALA A 491 -0.08 -7.30 -7.39
CA ALA A 491 -0.73 -8.43 -6.74
C ALA A 491 -1.92 -7.99 -5.85
N GLY A 492 -1.81 -6.84 -5.21
CA GLY A 492 -2.68 -6.38 -4.11
C GLY A 492 -2.24 -6.91 -2.75
N VAL A 493 -0.92 -6.95 -2.49
CA VAL A 493 -0.33 -7.61 -1.32
C VAL A 493 0.53 -6.64 -0.52
N LEU A 494 0.20 -6.44 0.75
CA LEU A 494 1.09 -5.73 1.68
C LEU A 494 2.10 -6.74 2.25
N MET A 495 3.38 -6.49 2.02
CA MET A 495 4.48 -7.24 2.62
C MET A 495 5.00 -6.51 3.86
N VAL A 496 5.11 -7.23 4.97
CA VAL A 496 5.54 -6.74 6.28
C VAL A 496 6.72 -7.60 6.73
N PHE A 497 7.90 -6.99 6.89
CA PHE A 497 9.13 -7.70 7.21
C PHE A 497 9.72 -7.27 8.57
N PHE A 498 9.69 -8.19 9.53
CA PHE A 498 10.40 -8.07 10.81
C PHE A 498 11.84 -8.57 10.59
N ARG A 499 12.81 -7.67 10.79
CA ARG A 499 14.24 -7.94 10.51
C ARG A 499 14.95 -8.76 11.57
N GLU A 500 14.46 -8.69 12.80
CA GLU A 500 14.89 -9.42 13.98
C GLU A 500 13.71 -9.44 14.96
N LEU A 501 13.16 -10.62 15.28
CA LEU A 501 12.01 -10.76 16.17
C LEU A 501 12.41 -10.66 17.65
N LYS A 502 11.85 -9.67 18.34
CA LYS A 502 12.05 -9.41 19.77
C LYS A 502 10.79 -9.81 20.54
N ALA A 503 10.92 -10.18 21.82
CA ALA A 503 9.77 -10.59 22.65
C ALA A 503 8.60 -9.57 22.66
N ALA A 504 8.92 -8.26 22.55
CA ALA A 504 7.96 -7.16 22.50
C ALA A 504 7.13 -7.10 21.20
N ASP A 505 7.58 -7.75 20.12
CA ASP A 505 6.86 -7.80 18.84
C ASP A 505 5.64 -8.74 18.89
N ALA A 506 5.56 -9.64 19.87
CA ALA A 506 4.39 -10.51 20.04
C ALA A 506 3.10 -9.71 20.30
N GLY A 507 1.95 -10.25 19.89
CA GLY A 507 0.62 -9.67 20.13
C GLY A 507 -0.29 -9.68 18.90
N THR A 508 -1.43 -9.01 19.04
CA THR A 508 -2.44 -8.88 17.97
C THR A 508 -2.15 -7.67 17.10
N TYR A 509 -2.22 -7.83 15.78
CA TYR A 509 -2.12 -6.76 14.78
C TYR A 509 -3.31 -6.79 13.82
N ARG A 510 -3.63 -5.66 13.19
CA ARG A 510 -4.54 -5.61 12.04
C ARG A 510 -3.74 -5.40 10.77
N CYS A 511 -3.87 -6.31 9.79
CA CYS A 511 -3.44 -6.05 8.42
C CYS A 511 -4.66 -5.56 7.64
N GLY A 512 -4.69 -4.27 7.32
CA GLY A 512 -5.90 -3.56 6.87
C GLY A 512 -5.74 -2.89 5.51
N VAL A 513 -6.89 -2.65 4.86
CA VAL A 513 -6.99 -1.91 3.61
C VAL A 513 -8.19 -0.96 3.64
N LYS A 514 -7.96 0.29 3.21
CA LYS A 514 -9.03 1.29 3.10
C LYS A 514 -9.84 1.02 1.83
N VAL A 515 -11.07 0.52 2.01
CA VAL A 515 -11.96 0.09 0.91
C VAL A 515 -12.66 1.29 0.27
N SER A 516 -13.09 2.25 1.07
CA SER A 516 -13.62 3.56 0.64
C SER A 516 -13.29 4.64 1.69
N ASP A 517 -13.77 5.87 1.51
CA ASP A 517 -13.59 6.94 2.51
C ASP A 517 -14.27 6.69 3.86
N TYR A 518 -15.25 5.79 3.91
CA TYR A 518 -16.00 5.43 5.12
C TYR A 518 -15.95 3.94 5.46
N THR A 519 -15.21 3.13 4.70
CA THR A 519 -15.14 1.67 4.93
C THR A 519 -13.72 1.13 4.86
N GLU A 520 -13.39 0.26 5.81
CA GLU A 520 -12.12 -0.45 5.89
C GLU A 520 -12.36 -1.95 6.09
N SER A 521 -11.43 -2.78 5.65
CA SER A 521 -11.44 -4.21 5.95
C SER A 521 -10.06 -4.68 6.40
N PHE A 522 -10.01 -5.64 7.33
CA PHE A 522 -8.75 -6.13 7.88
C PHE A 522 -8.79 -7.62 8.23
N THR A 523 -7.61 -8.25 8.19
CA THR A 523 -7.35 -9.57 8.77
C THR A 523 -6.67 -9.37 10.12
N GLU A 524 -7.16 -10.02 11.17
CA GLU A 524 -6.50 -10.04 12.47
C GLU A 524 -5.31 -11.01 12.44
N LEU A 525 -4.13 -10.54 12.83
CA LEU A 525 -2.90 -11.33 12.92
C LEU A 525 -2.59 -11.58 14.39
N GLN A 526 -2.56 -12.84 14.81
CA GLN A 526 -2.13 -13.23 16.16
C GLN A 526 -0.67 -13.68 16.08
N LEU A 527 0.28 -12.76 16.36
CA LEU A 527 1.71 -13.03 16.31
C LEU A 527 2.22 -13.60 17.65
N SER A 528 2.69 -14.83 17.58
CA SER A 528 3.35 -15.56 18.67
C SER A 528 4.85 -15.67 18.41
N ILE A 529 5.66 -15.58 19.47
CA ILE A 529 7.12 -15.69 19.39
C ILE A 529 7.58 -16.82 20.31
N ARG A 530 8.35 -17.77 19.76
CA ARG A 530 8.95 -18.88 20.49
C ARG A 530 10.32 -18.48 21.02
N HIS A 531 10.58 -18.85 22.28
CA HIS A 531 11.86 -18.73 22.96
C HIS A 531 12.36 -20.14 23.30
N ASP A 532 12.92 -20.83 22.31
CA ASP A 532 13.56 -22.13 22.51
C ASP A 532 15.07 -21.94 22.69
N GLU A 533 15.56 -22.16 23.91
CA GLU A 533 17.00 -22.14 24.26
C GLU A 533 17.79 -23.30 23.62
N LYS A 534 17.11 -24.18 22.89
CA LYS A 534 17.61 -25.46 22.36
C LYS A 534 18.31 -25.34 20.99
N TYR A 535 18.07 -24.25 20.24
CA TYR A 535 18.59 -24.09 18.88
C TYR A 535 19.77 -23.11 18.86
N SER A 536 20.89 -23.49 18.24
CA SER A 536 21.95 -22.54 17.91
C SER A 536 21.47 -21.66 16.76
N ASN A 537 20.98 -20.46 17.07
CA ASN A 537 20.39 -19.52 16.10
C ASN A 537 21.35 -19.07 14.99
N SER A 538 22.64 -19.42 15.08
CA SER A 538 23.62 -19.37 14.00
C SER A 538 24.36 -20.70 13.86
N VAL A 539 24.49 -21.19 12.63
CA VAL A 539 25.36 -22.31 12.23
C VAL A 539 26.51 -21.76 11.40
N ASN A 540 27.75 -22.17 11.71
CA ASN A 540 28.93 -21.84 10.92
C ASN A 540 29.32 -23.05 10.07
N GLU A 541 29.12 -22.96 8.76
CA GLU A 541 29.46 -24.02 7.80
C GLU A 541 30.75 -23.69 7.04
N SER A 542 31.49 -24.72 6.64
CA SER A 542 32.74 -24.55 5.87
C SER A 542 32.79 -25.49 4.67
N ALA A 543 32.97 -24.92 3.48
CA ALA A 543 32.98 -25.67 2.23
C ALA A 543 34.29 -25.51 1.46
N HIS A 544 34.79 -26.62 0.91
CA HIS A 544 35.92 -26.59 -0.02
C HIS A 544 35.47 -26.11 -1.41
N ILE A 545 36.21 -25.17 -2.00
CA ILE A 545 35.93 -24.69 -3.36
C ILE A 545 35.99 -25.85 -4.35
N GLY A 546 34.97 -25.96 -5.22
CA GLY A 546 34.81 -27.04 -6.20
C GLY A 546 34.23 -28.34 -5.65
N LYS A 547 33.86 -28.41 -4.36
CA LYS A 547 33.16 -29.57 -3.75
C LYS A 547 31.66 -29.33 -3.62
N GLU A 548 30.95 -30.29 -3.02
CA GLU A 548 29.57 -30.14 -2.57
C GLU A 548 29.57 -29.98 -1.04
N VAL A 549 28.73 -29.09 -0.52
CA VAL A 549 28.45 -28.92 0.92
C VAL A 549 26.98 -29.20 1.19
N ASN A 550 26.67 -29.77 2.35
CA ASN A 550 25.31 -30.12 2.78
C ASN A 550 24.95 -29.34 4.04
N ILE A 551 24.02 -28.40 3.91
CA ILE A 551 23.53 -27.55 5.02
C ILE A 551 22.24 -28.16 5.55
N THR A 552 22.14 -28.43 6.84
CA THR A 552 20.91 -28.98 7.46
C THR A 552 20.10 -27.93 8.21
N CYS A 553 18.79 -27.94 8.04
CA CYS A 553 17.83 -27.11 8.78
C CYS A 553 16.81 -27.97 9.53
N GLN A 554 16.26 -27.46 10.63
CA GLN A 554 15.08 -28.03 11.31
C GLN A 554 13.84 -27.19 11.01
N ILE A 555 12.81 -27.83 10.47
CA ILE A 555 11.60 -27.20 9.92
C ILE A 555 10.37 -28.04 10.33
N PRO A 556 9.24 -27.45 10.78
CA PRO A 556 8.02 -28.20 11.07
C PRO A 556 7.53 -29.02 9.87
N GLU A 557 7.05 -30.25 10.09
CA GLU A 557 6.83 -31.22 8.99
C GLU A 557 5.84 -30.72 7.93
N GLU A 558 4.73 -30.10 8.35
CA GLU A 558 3.64 -29.66 7.48
C GLU A 558 3.96 -28.41 6.62
N HIS A 559 5.16 -27.84 6.71
CA HIS A 559 5.47 -26.55 6.09
C HIS A 559 6.45 -26.66 4.92
N LYS A 560 6.27 -25.77 3.93
CA LYS A 560 7.11 -25.69 2.75
C LYS A 560 8.45 -25.05 3.13
N VAL A 561 9.56 -25.65 2.70
CA VAL A 561 10.90 -25.11 2.94
C VAL A 561 11.07 -23.75 2.27
N HIS A 562 11.62 -22.80 3.00
CA HIS A 562 12.17 -21.57 2.45
C HIS A 562 13.66 -21.48 2.77
N PHE A 563 14.51 -21.50 1.73
CA PHE A 563 15.95 -21.32 1.84
C PHE A 563 16.40 -20.23 0.87
N CYS A 564 17.19 -19.30 1.38
CA CYS A 564 17.49 -18.05 0.69
C CYS A 564 18.86 -17.49 1.12
N LYS A 565 19.42 -16.61 0.31
CA LYS A 565 20.68 -15.91 0.62
C LYS A 565 20.43 -14.46 1.01
N GLU A 566 21.22 -13.94 1.94
CA GLU A 566 21.31 -12.50 2.21
C GLU A 566 22.10 -11.82 1.08
N ASP A 567 21.59 -10.71 0.54
CA ASP A 567 22.26 -9.93 -0.51
C ASP A 567 23.09 -8.81 0.14
N ASN A 568 24.35 -8.68 -0.25
CA ASN A 568 25.27 -7.68 0.27
C ASN A 568 25.09 -6.30 -0.40
N ASN A 569 24.23 -6.17 -1.42
CA ASN A 569 24.04 -4.93 -2.15
C ASN A 569 23.16 -3.93 -1.37
N HIS A 570 23.77 -2.83 -0.89
CA HIS A 570 23.16 -1.84 0.01
C HIS A 570 21.80 -1.26 -0.45
N THR A 571 21.47 -1.32 -1.75
CA THR A 571 20.22 -0.76 -2.31
C THR A 571 18.95 -1.57 -2.03
N TYR A 572 19.06 -2.87 -1.69
CA TYR A 572 17.89 -3.77 -1.52
C TYR A 572 18.01 -4.71 -0.31
N ASN A 573 18.61 -4.23 0.79
CA ASN A 573 19.08 -5.00 1.95
C ASN A 573 17.98 -5.57 2.89
N HIS A 574 16.79 -5.92 2.37
CA HIS A 574 15.59 -6.23 3.16
C HIS A 574 14.80 -7.48 2.73
N ILE A 575 15.22 -8.22 1.71
CA ILE A 575 14.64 -9.54 1.41
C ILE A 575 15.73 -10.56 1.14
N CYS A 576 15.70 -11.66 1.88
CA CYS A 576 16.52 -12.83 1.64
C CYS A 576 16.11 -13.47 0.29
N GLN A 577 17.01 -13.50 -0.69
CA GLN A 577 16.69 -13.88 -2.06
C GLN A 577 16.52 -15.39 -2.21
N PRO A 578 15.37 -15.88 -2.74
CA PRO A 578 15.11 -17.31 -2.86
C PRO A 578 16.00 -17.94 -3.92
N ILE A 579 16.71 -19.02 -3.57
CA ILE A 579 17.68 -19.65 -4.46
C ILE A 579 16.96 -20.64 -5.38
N ILE A 580 16.46 -20.13 -6.50
CA ILE A 580 15.81 -20.94 -7.54
C ILE A 580 16.89 -21.68 -8.34
N SER A 581 17.37 -22.81 -7.82
CA SER A 581 18.37 -23.64 -8.49
C SER A 581 18.26 -25.13 -8.14
N SER A 582 18.73 -26.00 -9.04
CA SER A 582 18.64 -27.46 -8.98
C SER A 582 19.63 -28.12 -8.01
N LYS A 583 19.81 -27.54 -6.81
CA LYS A 583 20.74 -28.02 -5.77
C LYS A 583 20.06 -28.46 -4.47
N VAL A 584 18.82 -28.05 -4.20
CA VAL A 584 18.06 -28.57 -3.04
C VAL A 584 17.76 -30.06 -3.24
N ARG A 585 18.11 -30.89 -2.26
CA ARG A 585 17.80 -32.34 -2.22
C ARG A 585 17.05 -32.67 -0.93
N GLU A 586 15.72 -32.70 -1.00
CA GLU A 586 14.92 -33.15 0.15
C GLU A 586 15.24 -34.63 0.47
N MET A 587 15.88 -34.85 1.62
CA MET A 587 16.14 -36.18 2.19
C MET A 587 15.50 -36.22 3.57
N SER A 588 14.29 -36.78 3.65
CA SER A 588 13.50 -36.86 4.88
C SER A 588 14.01 -37.96 5.81
N GLY A 589 14.78 -37.58 6.83
CA GLY A 589 14.96 -38.40 8.03
C GLY A 589 13.79 -38.16 8.99
N SER A 590 13.03 -39.20 9.31
CA SER A 590 11.94 -39.13 10.29
C SER A 590 12.51 -38.93 11.70
N SER A 591 12.12 -37.84 12.36
CA SER A 591 12.33 -37.66 13.79
C SER A 591 11.51 -38.69 14.58
N GLU A 592 12.07 -39.24 15.67
CA GLU A 592 11.32 -40.13 16.59
C GLU A 592 10.24 -39.38 17.40
N ARG A 593 10.05 -38.08 17.16
CA ARG A 593 8.96 -37.25 17.69
C ARG A 593 8.33 -36.45 16.54
N ASN A 594 7.06 -36.73 16.27
CA ASN A 594 6.30 -36.32 15.08
C ASN A 594 5.92 -34.82 15.05
N GLU A 595 6.88 -33.89 15.08
CA GLU A 595 6.62 -32.45 14.97
C GLU A 595 7.61 -31.69 14.04
N GLU A 596 8.84 -32.18 13.86
CA GLU A 596 9.88 -31.48 13.07
C GLU A 596 10.65 -32.43 12.13
N ARG A 597 10.86 -32.00 10.88
CA ARG A 597 11.70 -32.68 9.88
C ARG A 597 13.05 -31.97 9.75
N VAL A 598 14.11 -32.77 9.58
CA VAL A 598 15.40 -32.25 9.10
C VAL A 598 15.37 -32.15 7.59
N VAL A 599 15.84 -31.02 7.04
CA VAL A 599 15.94 -30.79 5.61
C VAL A 599 17.37 -30.42 5.24
N THR A 600 17.95 -31.16 4.31
CA THR A 600 19.29 -30.90 3.78
C THR A 600 19.20 -30.09 2.49
N VAL A 601 19.93 -28.98 2.42
CA VAL A 601 20.18 -28.24 1.19
C VAL A 601 21.62 -28.50 0.78
N SER A 602 21.84 -29.13 -0.38
CA SER A 602 23.20 -29.23 -0.91
C SER A 602 23.55 -28.01 -1.78
N ILE A 603 24.83 -27.67 -1.84
CA ILE A 603 25.37 -26.70 -2.79
C ILE A 603 26.55 -27.38 -3.49
N SER A 604 26.28 -27.95 -4.67
CA SER A 604 27.29 -28.59 -5.53
C SER A 604 28.19 -27.57 -6.24
N ASN A 605 29.46 -27.94 -6.45
CA ASN A 605 30.51 -27.11 -7.08
C ASN A 605 30.60 -25.70 -6.45
N VAL A 606 30.84 -25.64 -5.14
CA VAL A 606 30.89 -24.39 -4.35
C VAL A 606 31.94 -23.42 -4.91
N SER A 607 31.53 -22.17 -5.12
CA SER A 607 32.33 -21.09 -5.67
C SER A 607 32.44 -19.91 -4.70
N VAL A 608 33.27 -18.91 -5.04
CA VAL A 608 33.38 -17.66 -4.26
C VAL A 608 32.03 -16.91 -4.15
N ARG A 609 31.08 -17.17 -5.05
CA ARG A 609 29.73 -16.58 -5.03
C ARG A 609 28.84 -17.17 -3.93
N ASP A 610 29.15 -18.39 -3.49
CA ASP A 610 28.38 -19.14 -2.50
C ASP A 610 28.84 -18.84 -1.06
N ALA A 611 29.86 -18.01 -0.85
CA ALA A 611 30.21 -17.49 0.48
C ALA A 611 29.17 -16.49 1.00
N GLY A 612 28.89 -16.49 2.31
CA GLY A 612 28.08 -15.46 2.98
C GLY A 612 26.97 -16.00 3.88
N VAL A 613 26.01 -15.14 4.23
CA VAL A 613 24.88 -15.50 5.09
C VAL A 613 23.72 -16.07 4.27
N TYR A 614 23.17 -17.17 4.75
CA TYR A 614 21.96 -17.83 4.29
C TYR A 614 20.96 -17.90 5.43
N TRP A 615 19.67 -17.96 5.09
CA TRP A 615 18.60 -18.19 6.07
C TRP A 615 17.73 -19.36 5.64
N CYS A 616 17.30 -20.13 6.63
CA CYS A 616 16.42 -21.27 6.46
C CYS A 616 15.17 -21.13 7.33
N GLY A 617 14.07 -21.74 6.89
CA GLY A 617 12.80 -21.73 7.61
C GLY A 617 11.63 -22.22 6.77
N ALA A 618 10.43 -21.73 7.11
CA ALA A 618 9.15 -22.24 6.62
C ALA A 618 8.32 -21.16 5.90
N GLU A 619 7.78 -21.48 4.72
CA GLU A 619 6.65 -20.78 4.10
C GLU A 619 5.35 -21.49 4.49
N THR A 620 4.49 -20.80 5.23
CA THR A 620 3.17 -21.27 5.66
C THR A 620 2.10 -20.43 4.96
N ARG A 621 1.04 -21.10 4.47
CA ARG A 621 -0.10 -20.45 3.80
C ARG A 621 -1.36 -20.69 4.63
N ASP A 622 -2.04 -19.61 4.96
CA ASP A 622 -3.34 -19.60 5.62
C ASP A 622 -4.39 -19.02 4.64
N THR A 623 -5.65 -19.10 5.01
CA THR A 623 -6.84 -18.69 4.24
C THR A 623 -6.80 -17.23 3.79
N TYR A 624 -6.07 -16.37 4.51
CA TYR A 624 -6.07 -14.91 4.33
C TYR A 624 -4.68 -14.29 4.11
N LEU A 625 -3.60 -15.08 4.22
CA LEU A 625 -2.22 -14.59 4.08
C LEU A 625 -1.23 -15.73 3.82
N THR A 626 -0.07 -15.36 3.30
CA THR A 626 1.13 -16.19 3.28
C THR A 626 2.17 -15.60 4.25
N PHE A 627 2.83 -16.41 5.09
CA PHE A 627 3.97 -15.94 5.87
C PHE A 627 5.21 -16.83 5.71
N ILE A 628 6.39 -16.24 5.86
CA ILE A 628 7.68 -16.92 5.81
C ILE A 628 8.41 -16.62 7.12
N SER A 629 8.67 -17.66 7.90
CA SER A 629 9.32 -17.60 9.21
C SER A 629 10.71 -18.23 9.11
N LEU A 630 11.76 -17.43 9.29
CA LEU A 630 13.17 -17.81 9.15
C LEU A 630 13.78 -17.96 10.54
N ASN A 631 14.05 -19.21 10.95
CA ASN A 631 14.52 -19.57 12.28
C ASN A 631 16.04 -19.77 12.36
N THR A 632 16.67 -20.18 11.26
CA THR A 632 18.08 -20.60 11.25
C THR A 632 18.91 -19.66 10.38
N LYS A 633 19.94 -19.04 10.94
CA LYS A 633 20.98 -18.31 10.20
C LYS A 633 22.16 -19.24 9.94
N ILE A 634 22.67 -19.28 8.71
CA ILE A 634 23.85 -20.08 8.35
C ILE A 634 24.90 -19.15 7.73
N GLN A 635 26.11 -19.16 8.30
CA GLN A 635 27.27 -18.47 7.73
C GLN A 635 28.11 -19.50 6.98
N LEU A 636 28.15 -19.41 5.64
CA LEU A 636 28.93 -20.30 4.80
C LEU A 636 30.29 -19.68 4.46
N ASN A 637 31.35 -20.30 4.99
CA ASN A 637 32.76 -19.92 4.79
C ASN A 637 33.44 -20.86 3.78
N LEU A 638 34.49 -20.39 3.12
CA LEU A 638 35.18 -21.14 2.06
C LEU A 638 36.62 -21.50 2.42
N ILE A 639 37.02 -22.73 2.06
CA ILE A 639 38.37 -23.27 2.22
C ILE A 639 38.94 -23.57 0.83
N MET A 640 40.14 -23.05 0.52
CA MET A 640 40.85 -23.46 -0.69
C MET A 640 41.62 -24.78 -0.47
N PRO A 641 41.78 -25.62 -1.51
CA PRO A 641 42.60 -26.83 -1.41
C PRO A 641 44.07 -26.47 -1.14
N LEU A 642 44.75 -27.31 -0.36
CA LEU A 642 46.19 -27.22 -0.13
C LEU A 642 46.96 -27.57 -1.42
N VAL A 643 48.13 -26.96 -1.61
CA VAL A 643 49.03 -27.26 -2.72
C VAL A 643 50.23 -28.04 -2.18
N VAL A 644 50.49 -29.24 -2.70
CA VAL A 644 51.62 -30.09 -2.31
C VAL A 644 52.51 -30.33 -3.52
N ARG A 645 53.83 -30.15 -3.36
CA ARG A 645 54.86 -30.37 -4.39
C ARG A 645 56.17 -30.82 -3.77
N HIS A 646 57.06 -31.39 -4.56
CA HIS A 646 58.44 -31.65 -4.18
C HIS A 646 59.34 -30.42 -4.41
N GLU A 647 60.42 -30.34 -3.65
CA GLU A 647 61.50 -29.38 -3.85
C GLU A 647 62.07 -29.50 -5.28
N GLY A 648 62.32 -28.37 -5.93
CA GLY A 648 62.71 -28.26 -7.33
C GLY A 648 61.56 -28.30 -8.35
N GLU A 649 60.35 -28.72 -7.97
CA GLU A 649 59.18 -28.68 -8.86
C GLU A 649 58.64 -27.25 -9.07
N SER A 650 57.47 -27.14 -9.71
CA SER A 650 56.69 -25.91 -9.79
C SER A 650 55.31 -26.06 -9.13
N ALA A 651 54.95 -25.12 -8.27
CA ALA A 651 53.62 -25.02 -7.67
C ALA A 651 52.74 -24.07 -8.47
N GLU A 652 51.46 -24.41 -8.62
CA GLU A 652 50.43 -23.53 -9.16
C GLU A 652 49.38 -23.27 -8.07
N ILE A 653 49.32 -22.03 -7.60
CA ILE A 653 48.31 -21.57 -6.64
C ILE A 653 47.18 -20.94 -7.44
N ILE A 654 46.03 -21.62 -7.46
CA ILE A 654 44.87 -21.30 -8.31
C ILE A 654 43.84 -20.51 -7.50
N CYS A 655 43.71 -19.22 -7.80
CA CYS A 655 42.88 -18.25 -7.09
C CYS A 655 41.62 -17.90 -7.89
N SER A 656 40.48 -18.52 -7.54
CA SER A 656 39.17 -18.22 -8.13
C SER A 656 38.60 -16.88 -7.64
N TYR A 657 37.83 -16.17 -8.48
CA TYR A 657 37.18 -14.90 -8.15
C TYR A 657 35.86 -14.68 -8.92
N ASP A 658 34.94 -13.89 -8.36
CA ASP A 658 33.68 -13.51 -9.02
C ASP A 658 33.93 -12.61 -10.26
N SER A 659 33.11 -12.79 -11.30
CA SER A 659 33.02 -11.91 -12.47
C SER A 659 33.09 -10.39 -12.20
N ILE A 660 32.55 -9.88 -11.08
CA ILE A 660 32.63 -8.45 -10.72
C ILE A 660 34.08 -7.97 -10.51
N TYR A 661 35.00 -8.87 -10.20
CA TYR A 661 36.43 -8.59 -10.03
C TYR A 661 37.26 -8.78 -11.31
N LYS A 662 36.64 -9.09 -12.47
CA LYS A 662 37.36 -9.27 -13.75
C LYS A 662 38.25 -8.08 -14.10
N SER A 663 37.80 -6.86 -13.85
CA SER A 663 38.55 -5.61 -14.08
C SER A 663 39.39 -5.13 -12.89
N LYS A 664 39.38 -5.83 -11.75
CA LYS A 664 40.07 -5.42 -10.53
C LYS A 664 41.47 -6.04 -10.40
N PRO A 665 42.41 -5.40 -9.66
CA PRO A 665 43.73 -5.97 -9.39
C PRO A 665 43.65 -7.25 -8.57
N LYS A 666 44.52 -8.22 -8.90
CA LYS A 666 44.71 -9.48 -8.18
C LYS A 666 46.15 -9.59 -7.71
N SER A 667 46.36 -10.22 -6.56
CA SER A 667 47.67 -10.35 -5.93
C SER A 667 47.76 -11.66 -5.15
N LEU A 668 48.99 -12.16 -4.99
CA LEU A 668 49.31 -13.35 -4.20
C LEU A 668 50.33 -12.96 -3.14
N CYS A 669 49.94 -12.94 -1.85
CA CYS A 669 50.87 -12.69 -0.74
C CYS A 669 51.38 -14.01 -0.15
N LYS A 670 52.62 -14.04 0.32
CA LYS A 670 53.17 -15.05 1.24
C LYS A 670 53.09 -14.50 2.67
N GLY A 671 52.82 -15.31 3.67
CA GLY A 671 52.82 -14.89 5.09
C GLY A 671 51.65 -13.96 5.46
N LYS A 672 51.85 -12.65 5.44
CA LYS A 672 50.85 -11.62 5.81
C LYS A 672 50.63 -10.61 4.68
N CYS A 673 49.40 -10.44 4.19
CA CYS A 673 49.07 -9.30 3.34
C CYS A 673 48.97 -8.01 4.17
N SER A 674 49.71 -6.96 3.81
CA SER A 674 49.59 -5.62 4.40
C SER A 674 48.80 -4.67 3.49
N THR A 675 48.07 -3.72 4.08
CA THR A 675 47.02 -2.92 3.42
C THR A 675 47.48 -1.52 2.95
N ARG A 676 48.77 -1.34 2.67
CA ARG A 676 49.36 -0.06 2.22
C ARG A 676 50.19 -0.20 0.95
N ASP A 677 49.55 -0.04 -0.21
CA ASP A 677 49.60 1.25 -0.90
C ASP A 677 48.63 1.33 -2.09
N ARG A 678 48.09 2.53 -2.34
CA ARG A 678 47.27 2.82 -3.54
C ARG A 678 48.16 3.15 -4.72
N ASN A 679 48.51 2.16 -5.55
CA ASN A 679 48.95 2.45 -6.92
C ASN A 679 48.64 1.28 -7.88
N PRO A 680 47.78 1.47 -8.90
CA PRO A 680 47.60 0.47 -9.96
C PRO A 680 48.83 0.44 -10.87
N LEU A 681 49.14 -0.74 -11.43
CA LEU A 681 50.32 -1.00 -12.27
C LEU A 681 51.68 -0.92 -11.53
N SER A 682 51.86 -1.70 -10.46
CA SER A 682 53.19 -2.22 -10.12
C SER A 682 53.21 -3.58 -9.44
N GLU A 683 54.26 -4.30 -9.82
CA GLU A 683 54.79 -5.56 -9.31
C GLU A 683 55.36 -5.40 -7.87
N THR A 684 54.52 -5.62 -6.86
CA THR A 684 54.87 -5.76 -5.41
C THR A 684 53.70 -6.47 -4.73
N VAL A 685 53.84 -7.26 -3.67
CA VAL A 685 54.53 -7.10 -2.37
C VAL A 685 55.51 -8.29 -2.15
N ARG A 686 56.75 -8.22 -1.68
CA ARG A 686 57.54 -7.27 -0.84
C ARG A 686 57.13 -7.14 0.64
N GLU A 687 57.45 -8.17 1.43
CA GLU A 687 58.12 -7.91 2.72
C GLU A 687 59.65 -7.78 2.50
N GLU A 688 60.37 -7.20 3.46
CA GLU A 688 61.72 -6.67 3.28
C GLU A 688 62.85 -7.71 3.38
N LYS A 689 62.86 -8.72 2.51
CA LYS A 689 64.05 -9.50 2.04
C LYS A 689 63.65 -10.70 1.19
N GLU A 690 63.31 -10.48 -0.07
CA GLU A 690 63.51 -11.51 -1.11
C GLU A 690 63.95 -10.82 -2.41
N THR A 691 64.99 -11.37 -3.04
CA THR A 691 65.50 -10.86 -4.33
C THR A 691 64.46 -11.01 -5.43
N LYS A 692 64.53 -10.15 -6.45
CA LYS A 692 63.65 -10.18 -7.62
C LYS A 692 63.94 -11.38 -8.55
N THR A 693 63.72 -12.60 -8.05
CA THR A 693 63.88 -13.83 -8.83
C THR A 693 62.65 -14.02 -9.72
N GLY A 694 62.84 -14.17 -11.03
CA GLY A 694 61.78 -14.43 -12.00
C GLY A 694 61.18 -15.84 -11.92
N ARG A 695 61.12 -16.42 -10.71
CA ARG A 695 60.58 -17.75 -10.42
C ARG A 695 59.06 -17.76 -10.26
N LEU A 696 58.50 -16.67 -9.72
CA LEU A 696 57.06 -16.46 -9.56
C LEU A 696 56.51 -15.72 -10.79
N THR A 697 55.47 -16.26 -11.41
CA THR A 697 54.67 -15.60 -12.43
C THR A 697 53.20 -15.57 -12.04
N LEU A 698 52.46 -14.53 -12.42
CA LEU A 698 51.02 -14.40 -12.21
C LEU A 698 50.30 -14.29 -13.56
N ASN A 699 49.33 -15.17 -13.81
CA ASN A 699 48.54 -15.22 -15.03
C ASN A 699 47.03 -15.16 -14.71
N ASP A 700 46.29 -14.27 -15.38
CA ASP A 700 44.87 -14.00 -15.08
C ASP A 700 43.93 -14.46 -16.21
N ASN A 701 43.21 -15.56 -15.99
CA ASN A 701 42.20 -16.07 -16.91
C ASN A 701 40.84 -15.43 -16.63
N ILE A 702 40.67 -14.22 -17.18
CA ILE A 702 39.46 -13.39 -17.09
C ILE A 702 38.21 -14.13 -17.62
N THR A 703 38.35 -15.08 -18.54
CA THR A 703 37.22 -15.89 -19.04
C THR A 703 36.74 -16.87 -17.97
N ALA A 704 37.67 -17.62 -17.36
CA ALA A 704 37.38 -18.58 -16.29
C ALA A 704 37.02 -17.93 -14.94
N GLY A 705 37.47 -16.68 -14.69
CA GLY A 705 37.35 -16.04 -13.37
C GLY A 705 38.37 -16.59 -12.38
N VAL A 706 39.60 -16.85 -12.85
CA VAL A 706 40.66 -17.52 -12.09
C VAL A 706 42.00 -16.88 -12.44
N PHE A 707 42.79 -16.50 -11.43
CA PHE A 707 44.21 -16.18 -11.63
C PHE A 707 45.09 -17.28 -11.01
N THR A 708 46.22 -17.58 -11.63
CA THR A 708 47.18 -18.58 -11.17
C THR A 708 48.50 -17.90 -10.84
N GLY A 709 49.02 -18.12 -9.64
CA GLY A 709 50.40 -17.84 -9.28
C GLY A 709 51.25 -19.09 -9.41
N THR A 710 52.18 -19.11 -10.36
CA THR A 710 53.08 -20.25 -10.60
C THR A 710 54.45 -19.93 -10.03
N ILE A 711 54.91 -20.69 -9.03
CA ILE A 711 56.24 -20.60 -8.43
C ILE A 711 57.08 -21.74 -8.98
N THR A 712 58.22 -21.45 -9.61
CA THR A 712 59.10 -22.43 -10.27
C THR A 712 60.39 -22.65 -9.47
N GLY A 713 60.86 -23.90 -9.40
CA GLY A 713 62.06 -24.25 -8.65
C GLY A 713 61.86 -24.04 -7.15
N LEU A 714 60.92 -24.79 -6.57
CA LEU A 714 60.53 -24.69 -5.16
C LEU A 714 61.67 -25.04 -4.19
N THR A 715 61.71 -24.34 -3.07
CA THR A 715 62.65 -24.53 -1.96
C THR A 715 61.91 -24.61 -0.63
N ALA A 716 62.59 -24.99 0.45
CA ALA A 716 62.05 -24.93 1.81
C ALA A 716 61.51 -23.53 2.19
N GLU A 717 62.14 -22.45 1.69
CA GLU A 717 61.71 -21.08 1.94
C GLU A 717 60.41 -20.71 1.21
N ASP A 718 60.08 -21.39 0.10
CA ASP A 718 58.84 -21.12 -0.65
C ASP A 718 57.59 -21.73 0.00
N ALA A 719 57.76 -22.65 0.97
CA ALA A 719 56.67 -23.23 1.73
C ALA A 719 55.98 -22.18 2.62
N GLY A 720 54.68 -22.34 2.89
CA GLY A 720 53.96 -21.46 3.82
C GLY A 720 52.49 -21.18 3.49
N LYS A 721 51.90 -20.24 4.24
CA LYS A 721 50.56 -19.71 3.99
C LYS A 721 50.59 -18.68 2.85
N TYR A 722 49.73 -18.86 1.85
CA TYR A 722 49.58 -17.97 0.70
C TYR A 722 48.16 -17.42 0.61
N TRP A 723 48.04 -16.12 0.34
CA TRP A 723 46.78 -15.39 0.28
C TRP A 723 46.49 -14.92 -1.15
N CYS A 724 45.40 -15.42 -1.72
CA CYS A 724 44.75 -14.85 -2.90
C CYS A 724 44.01 -13.58 -2.48
N ALA A 725 44.51 -12.41 -2.87
CA ALA A 725 43.94 -11.10 -2.57
C ALA A 725 43.38 -10.43 -3.82
N VAL A 726 42.19 -9.83 -3.71
CA VAL A 726 41.51 -9.13 -4.80
C VAL A 726 41.05 -7.75 -4.31
N THR A 727 41.48 -6.69 -5.00
CA THR A 727 41.42 -5.31 -4.48
C THR A 727 40.22 -4.52 -5.03
N LEU A 728 39.35 -4.03 -4.15
CA LEU A 728 38.40 -2.96 -4.43
C LEU A 728 38.97 -1.60 -3.98
N GLU A 729 38.30 -0.50 -4.31
CA GLU A 729 38.74 0.86 -3.93
C GLU A 729 38.58 1.18 -2.43
N THR A 730 37.84 0.33 -1.71
CA THR A 730 37.46 0.45 -0.29
C THR A 730 37.59 -0.86 0.51
N GLU A 731 37.62 -2.03 -0.12
CA GLU A 731 37.57 -3.34 0.53
C GLU A 731 38.52 -4.36 -0.14
N LEU A 732 38.84 -5.45 0.57
CA LEU A 732 39.73 -6.51 0.11
C LEU A 732 39.12 -7.87 0.44
N ASN A 733 38.88 -8.68 -0.59
CA ASN A 733 38.48 -10.07 -0.42
C ASN A 733 39.73 -10.97 -0.37
N TYR A 734 39.79 -11.85 0.62
CA TYR A 734 40.93 -12.70 0.93
C TYR A 734 40.50 -14.17 1.02
N LEU A 735 41.16 -15.02 0.25
CA LEU A 735 41.16 -16.48 0.46
C LEU A 735 42.61 -16.89 0.73
N TYR A 736 42.85 -17.91 1.57
CA TYR A 736 44.18 -18.48 1.76
C TYR A 736 44.25 -19.97 1.46
N THR A 737 45.43 -20.41 1.03
CA THR A 737 45.84 -21.80 0.93
C THR A 737 47.21 -21.97 1.60
N HIS A 738 47.64 -23.21 1.76
CA HIS A 738 48.94 -23.57 2.29
C HIS A 738 49.72 -24.34 1.22
N LEU A 739 50.91 -23.84 0.88
CA LEU A 739 51.87 -24.50 0.01
C LEU A 739 52.80 -25.35 0.87
N ILE A 740 52.71 -26.65 0.68
CA ILE A 740 53.54 -27.67 1.33
C ILE A 740 54.63 -28.11 0.35
N VAL A 741 55.87 -28.01 0.78
CA VAL A 741 57.05 -28.48 0.02
C VAL A 741 57.62 -29.72 0.70
N ILE A 742 57.68 -30.81 -0.06
CA ILE A 742 58.33 -32.06 0.33
C ILE A 742 59.80 -31.95 -0.07
N MET A 743 60.69 -32.01 0.91
CA MET A 743 62.14 -31.94 0.67
C MET A 743 62.66 -33.20 -0.04
N ASN A 744 63.70 -33.05 -0.86
CA ASN A 744 64.39 -34.20 -1.45
C ASN A 744 65.42 -34.84 -0.49
N GLU A 745 65.67 -34.22 0.67
CA GLU A 745 66.49 -34.76 1.75
C GLU A 745 65.71 -35.83 2.54
N GLU A 746 66.23 -37.07 2.56
CA GLU A 746 65.62 -38.20 3.26
C GLU A 746 66.45 -38.64 4.49
N LEU A 747 65.87 -38.54 5.68
CA LEU A 747 66.49 -38.98 6.92
C LEU A 747 66.39 -40.50 7.05
N ASN A 748 67.51 -41.21 6.87
CA ASN A 748 67.56 -42.67 7.00
C ASN A 748 68.05 -43.07 8.40
N LEU A 749 67.26 -43.86 9.11
CA LEU A 749 67.50 -44.28 10.50
C LEU A 749 67.50 -45.80 10.57
N ILE A 750 68.67 -46.41 10.78
CA ILE A 750 68.81 -47.84 11.03
C ILE A 750 68.91 -48.06 12.54
N LYS A 751 68.07 -48.95 13.07
CA LYS A 751 67.90 -49.28 14.49
C LYS A 751 67.78 -50.78 14.69
N TYR A 752 67.84 -51.23 15.93
CA TYR A 752 67.61 -52.62 16.30
C TYR A 752 66.34 -52.81 17.14
N GLU A 753 65.80 -54.02 17.11
CA GLU A 753 64.66 -54.44 17.95
C GLU A 753 64.98 -54.21 19.44
N GLY A 754 64.16 -53.40 20.11
CA GLY A 754 64.36 -52.94 21.50
C GLY A 754 65.17 -51.64 21.66
N ASP A 755 65.63 -50.97 20.59
CA ASP A 755 66.14 -49.60 20.65
C ASP A 755 65.00 -48.58 20.84
N ASP A 756 65.35 -47.37 21.30
CA ASP A 756 64.51 -46.17 21.17
C ASP A 756 64.98 -45.28 20.00
N VAL A 757 64.10 -44.49 19.39
CA VAL A 757 64.46 -43.47 18.37
C VAL A 757 63.73 -42.14 18.59
N SER A 758 64.44 -41.04 18.35
CA SER A 758 63.92 -39.67 18.37
C SER A 758 64.01 -39.07 16.97
N ILE A 759 62.86 -38.74 16.38
CA ILE A 759 62.74 -38.13 15.05
C ILE A 759 62.45 -36.64 15.23
N GLN A 760 63.37 -35.77 14.81
CA GLN A 760 63.23 -34.32 14.93
C GLN A 760 62.67 -33.70 13.64
N CYS A 761 61.60 -32.92 13.79
CA CYS A 761 60.76 -32.43 12.69
C CYS A 761 60.57 -30.91 12.82
N LYS A 762 60.93 -30.15 11.77
CA LYS A 762 60.86 -28.68 11.79
C LYS A 762 59.43 -28.18 11.54
N HIS A 763 59.06 -27.08 12.20
CA HIS A 763 57.80 -26.36 12.04
C HIS A 763 57.98 -24.86 12.30
N HIS A 764 56.99 -24.04 11.95
CA HIS A 764 56.88 -22.66 12.42
C HIS A 764 55.64 -22.53 13.31
N ASP A 765 55.85 -22.19 14.58
CA ASP A 765 54.89 -21.82 15.63
C ASP A 765 53.43 -22.32 15.48
N GLU A 766 52.60 -21.60 14.71
CA GLU A 766 51.15 -21.80 14.55
C GLU A 766 50.76 -22.85 13.49
N ASP A 767 51.72 -23.40 12.75
CA ASP A 767 51.43 -24.31 11.64
C ASP A 767 50.91 -25.69 12.11
N GLN A 768 50.00 -26.29 11.33
CA GLN A 768 49.50 -27.64 11.60
C GLN A 768 50.64 -28.67 11.43
N LYS A 769 51.23 -29.07 12.55
CA LYS A 769 52.24 -30.13 12.68
C LYS A 769 51.69 -31.46 12.16
N ARG A 770 52.51 -32.20 11.42
CA ARG A 770 52.16 -33.49 10.80
C ARG A 770 53.22 -34.54 11.13
N PHE A 771 52.79 -35.71 11.57
CA PHE A 771 53.62 -36.92 11.64
C PHE A 771 52.75 -38.11 11.23
N CYS A 772 53.15 -38.87 10.22
CA CYS A 772 52.35 -39.96 9.68
C CYS A 772 53.21 -41.01 8.96
N LYS A 773 52.87 -42.30 9.12
CA LYS A 773 53.50 -43.43 8.44
C LYS A 773 52.72 -43.76 7.17
N ALA A 774 53.30 -43.53 6.00
CA ALA A 774 52.63 -43.79 4.71
C ALA A 774 53.63 -43.98 3.57
N HIS A 775 53.22 -44.74 2.54
CA HIS A 775 54.04 -44.93 1.34
C HIS A 775 54.19 -43.63 0.52
N GLU A 776 53.16 -42.78 0.49
CA GLU A 776 53.18 -41.46 -0.12
C GLU A 776 52.90 -40.34 0.89
N ALA A 777 53.59 -39.21 0.76
CA ALA A 777 53.29 -37.98 1.49
C ALA A 777 51.85 -37.46 1.24
N SER A 778 51.29 -37.77 0.07
CA SER A 778 49.92 -37.40 -0.34
C SER A 778 48.87 -37.85 0.68
N MET A 779 49.05 -39.03 1.26
CA MET A 779 48.17 -39.63 2.26
C MET A 779 48.22 -38.86 3.57
N CYS A 780 49.43 -38.51 4.03
CA CYS A 780 49.67 -37.77 5.27
C CYS A 780 49.17 -36.31 5.24
N VAL A 781 48.89 -35.75 4.05
CA VAL A 781 48.30 -34.42 3.91
C VAL A 781 46.77 -34.48 3.73
N LYS A 782 46.23 -35.58 3.16
CA LYS A 782 44.80 -35.70 2.81
C LYS A 782 43.86 -35.94 3.99
N ASP A 783 44.26 -36.78 4.95
CA ASP A 783 43.37 -37.25 6.03
C ASP A 783 43.51 -36.46 7.33
N GLY A 784 44.36 -35.43 7.36
CA GLY A 784 44.39 -34.46 8.46
C GLY A 784 44.63 -35.05 9.85
N VAL A 785 45.37 -36.16 9.95
CA VAL A 785 45.67 -36.86 11.23
C VAL A 785 46.29 -35.88 12.23
N SER A 786 45.50 -35.44 13.20
CA SER A 786 45.98 -34.70 14.37
C SER A 786 46.97 -35.56 15.16
N LEU A 787 47.96 -34.92 15.80
CA LEU A 787 48.96 -35.59 16.64
C LEU A 787 48.31 -36.40 17.78
N GLU A 788 47.10 -36.01 18.19
CA GLU A 788 46.26 -36.65 19.21
C GLU A 788 45.73 -38.04 18.82
N THR A 789 45.83 -38.44 17.54
CA THR A 789 45.18 -39.65 17.01
C THR A 789 45.99 -40.94 17.25
N ILE A 790 47.27 -40.85 17.63
CA ILE A 790 48.17 -42.00 17.76
C ILE A 790 48.05 -42.62 19.17
N ARG A 791 47.21 -43.67 19.27
CA ARG A 791 46.99 -44.45 20.50
C ARG A 791 47.94 -45.66 20.63
N ASP A 792 49.23 -45.40 20.72
CA ASP A 792 50.24 -46.38 21.16
C ASP A 792 51.16 -45.68 22.17
N ASP A 793 51.15 -46.15 23.43
CA ASP A 793 51.87 -45.52 24.54
C ASP A 793 53.40 -45.49 24.35
N ARG A 794 53.92 -46.24 23.36
CA ARG A 794 55.33 -46.17 22.91
C ARG A 794 55.68 -44.89 22.15
N PHE A 795 54.69 -44.19 21.61
CA PHE A 795 54.88 -42.94 20.88
C PHE A 795 54.70 -41.75 21.82
N SER A 796 55.76 -40.96 22.03
CA SER A 796 55.69 -39.73 22.83
C SER A 796 56.17 -38.52 22.04
N PHE A 797 55.50 -37.39 22.27
CA PHE A 797 55.68 -36.17 21.51
C PHE A 797 56.17 -35.05 22.43
N SER A 798 57.17 -34.30 21.97
CA SER A 798 57.66 -33.10 22.65
C SER A 798 57.84 -31.98 21.64
N ASP A 799 57.53 -30.74 22.03
CA ASP A 799 57.57 -29.57 21.14
C ASP A 799 58.35 -28.45 21.79
N GLU A 800 59.45 -28.03 21.15
CA GLU A 800 60.28 -26.92 21.58
C GLU A 800 60.01 -25.74 20.66
N ALA A 801 58.84 -25.11 20.85
CA ALA A 801 58.34 -24.04 19.99
C ALA A 801 59.36 -22.91 19.77
N SER A 802 60.14 -22.56 20.80
CA SER A 802 61.22 -21.56 20.74
C SER A 802 62.36 -21.89 19.76
N THR A 803 62.44 -23.11 19.22
CA THR A 803 63.40 -23.51 18.19
C THR A 803 62.74 -23.94 16.87
N GLY A 804 61.40 -23.96 16.78
CA GLY A 804 60.68 -24.45 15.59
C GLY A 804 60.90 -25.94 15.33
N VAL A 805 61.03 -26.76 16.38
CA VAL A 805 61.24 -28.22 16.26
C VAL A 805 60.33 -28.98 17.21
N PHE A 806 59.61 -29.97 16.69
CA PHE A 806 58.97 -31.00 17.50
C PHE A 806 59.71 -32.33 17.32
N THR A 807 59.79 -33.12 18.39
CA THR A 807 60.45 -34.43 18.41
C THR A 807 59.43 -35.51 18.68
N VAL A 808 59.42 -36.53 17.81
CA VAL A 808 58.63 -37.76 17.98
C VAL A 808 59.56 -38.86 18.47
N ASN A 809 59.33 -39.33 19.68
CA ASN A 809 60.03 -40.48 20.25
C ASN A 809 59.20 -41.74 20.03
N ILE A 810 59.84 -42.81 19.60
CA ILE A 810 59.28 -44.17 19.56
C ILE A 810 60.18 -45.04 20.45
N THR A 811 59.62 -45.59 21.53
CA THR A 811 60.33 -46.48 22.46
C THR A 811 60.00 -47.94 22.21
N ASP A 812 60.86 -48.89 22.59
CA ASP A 812 60.64 -50.34 22.35
C ASP A 812 60.37 -50.61 20.87
N LEU A 813 61.34 -50.27 20.00
CA LEU A 813 61.21 -50.46 18.55
C LEU A 813 61.08 -51.93 18.17
N ARG A 814 60.18 -52.19 17.22
CA ARG A 814 59.89 -53.51 16.66
C ARG A 814 60.10 -53.51 15.16
N GLU A 815 60.26 -54.70 14.58
CA GLU A 815 60.35 -54.87 13.12
C GLU A 815 59.16 -54.20 12.37
N GLU A 816 57.96 -54.25 12.95
CA GLU A 816 56.73 -53.61 12.43
C GLU A 816 56.76 -52.07 12.43
N ASP A 817 57.63 -51.44 13.23
CA ASP A 817 57.82 -49.98 13.20
C ASP A 817 58.62 -49.54 11.97
N SER A 818 59.30 -50.44 11.26
CA SER A 818 60.01 -50.12 10.01
C SER A 818 59.08 -49.51 8.95
N GLY A 819 59.56 -48.56 8.16
CA GLY A 819 58.85 -47.98 7.02
C GLY A 819 59.10 -46.48 6.82
N ILE A 820 58.33 -45.90 5.89
CA ILE A 820 58.40 -44.50 5.53
C ILE A 820 57.44 -43.68 6.41
N TYR A 821 58.01 -42.70 7.10
CA TYR A 821 57.33 -41.66 7.86
C TYR A 821 57.52 -40.31 7.17
N TRP A 822 56.54 -39.44 7.31
CA TRP A 822 56.56 -38.07 6.80
C TRP A 822 56.32 -37.13 7.96
N CYS A 823 57.19 -36.13 8.15
CA CYS A 823 57.01 -35.18 9.25
C CYS A 823 57.43 -33.75 8.95
N GLY A 824 56.83 -32.81 9.67
CA GLY A 824 57.06 -31.37 9.57
C GLY A 824 55.75 -30.59 9.63
N ALA A 825 55.61 -29.53 8.84
CA ALA A 825 54.41 -28.71 8.77
C ALA A 825 54.12 -28.24 7.34
N HIS A 826 54.64 -27.06 6.94
CA HIS A 826 54.67 -26.63 5.53
C HIS A 826 55.89 -27.17 4.78
N VAL A 827 57.03 -27.26 5.45
CA VAL A 827 58.15 -28.10 4.98
C VAL A 827 57.93 -29.50 5.55
N ILE A 828 57.96 -30.52 4.69
CA ILE A 828 57.87 -31.94 5.10
C ILE A 828 59.15 -32.66 4.67
N ILE A 829 59.76 -33.38 5.61
CA ILE A 829 60.86 -34.32 5.34
C ILE A 829 60.34 -35.74 5.27
N LYS A 830 61.03 -36.58 4.48
CA LYS A 830 60.84 -38.04 4.48
C LYS A 830 61.81 -38.66 5.49
N VAL A 831 61.30 -39.57 6.31
CA VAL A 831 62.09 -40.32 7.29
C VAL A 831 61.90 -41.81 7.02
N ASN A 832 62.98 -42.52 6.72
CA ASN A 832 62.99 -43.95 6.44
C ASN A 832 63.56 -44.68 7.66
N LEU A 833 62.73 -45.40 8.39
CA LEU A 833 63.11 -46.15 9.59
C LEU A 833 63.24 -47.64 9.25
N GLU A 834 64.39 -48.25 9.58
CA GLU A 834 64.67 -49.67 9.37
C GLU A 834 65.04 -50.31 10.72
N VAL A 835 64.18 -51.18 11.24
CA VAL A 835 64.39 -51.87 12.54
C VAL A 835 64.83 -53.31 12.28
N ASN A 836 66.12 -53.56 12.47
CA ASN A 836 66.73 -54.87 12.27
C ASN A 836 66.65 -55.74 13.53
N LYS A 837 66.47 -57.05 13.36
CA LYS A 837 66.53 -57.99 14.48
C LYS A 837 67.97 -58.11 15.01
N GLY A 838 68.19 -57.70 16.25
CA GLY A 838 69.50 -57.77 16.90
C GLY A 838 70.01 -59.22 17.01
N VAL A 839 71.32 -59.43 16.80
CA VAL A 839 71.93 -60.76 16.94
C VAL A 839 71.99 -61.15 18.42
N SER A 840 70.91 -61.79 18.88
CA SER A 840 70.67 -62.16 20.28
C SER A 840 71.87 -62.82 20.96
N GLY A 841 72.09 -62.49 22.24
CA GLY A 841 73.26 -62.83 23.08
C GLY A 841 73.56 -64.32 23.35
N ARG A 842 73.01 -65.24 22.53
CA ARG A 842 73.30 -66.68 22.54
C ARG A 842 74.77 -67.00 22.21
N ILE A 843 75.46 -66.14 21.46
CA ILE A 843 76.87 -66.35 21.07
C ILE A 843 77.81 -66.30 22.29
N THR A 844 77.65 -65.30 23.17
CA THR A 844 78.45 -65.19 24.41
C THR A 844 78.24 -66.37 25.35
N VAL A 845 77.00 -66.84 25.51
CA VAL A 845 76.70 -68.04 26.32
C VAL A 845 77.32 -69.29 25.69
N SER A 846 77.27 -69.43 24.36
CA SER A 846 77.92 -70.52 23.64
C SER A 846 79.44 -70.54 23.86
N CYS A 847 80.12 -69.40 23.73
CA CYS A 847 81.56 -69.29 23.98
C CYS A 847 81.96 -69.61 25.42
N VAL A 848 81.16 -69.22 26.42
CA VAL A 848 81.41 -69.58 27.83
C VAL A 848 81.21 -71.08 28.06
N CYS A 849 80.14 -71.68 27.50
CA CYS A 849 79.93 -73.13 27.60
C CYS A 849 81.03 -73.93 26.90
N VAL A 850 81.47 -73.53 25.70
CA VAL A 850 82.56 -74.21 24.97
C VAL A 850 83.90 -74.09 25.71
N THR A 851 84.24 -72.94 26.28
CA THR A 851 85.48 -72.78 27.05
C THR A 851 85.46 -73.60 28.35
N LEU A 852 84.33 -73.64 29.08
CA LEU A 852 84.17 -74.51 30.25
C LEU A 852 84.26 -76.00 29.89
N LEU A 853 83.66 -76.43 28.77
CA LEU A 853 83.75 -77.81 28.28
C LEU A 853 85.18 -78.18 27.87
N LEU A 854 85.92 -77.30 27.21
CA LEU A 854 87.33 -77.52 26.87
C LEU A 854 88.23 -77.64 28.11
N MET A 855 88.01 -76.80 29.13
CA MET A 855 88.72 -76.90 30.41
C MET A 855 88.39 -78.21 31.14
N GLY A 856 87.12 -78.60 31.20
CA GLY A 856 86.68 -79.88 31.77
C GLY A 856 87.24 -81.10 31.03
N ALA A 857 87.26 -81.06 29.70
CA ALA A 857 87.84 -82.11 28.87
C ALA A 857 89.36 -82.24 29.06
N SER A 858 90.08 -81.13 29.24
CA SER A 858 91.52 -81.13 29.56
C SER A 858 91.80 -81.84 30.89
N VAL A 859 91.04 -81.52 31.94
CA VAL A 859 91.15 -82.19 33.25
C VAL A 859 90.81 -83.68 33.15
N LEU A 860 89.77 -84.06 32.40
CA LEU A 860 89.41 -85.47 32.18
C LEU A 860 90.46 -86.24 31.36
N LEU A 861 91.13 -85.61 30.40
CA LEU A 861 92.25 -86.21 29.66
C LEU A 861 93.46 -86.45 30.58
N LEU A 862 93.83 -85.48 31.42
CA LEU A 862 94.89 -85.66 32.41
C LEU A 862 94.56 -86.76 33.43
N TYR A 863 93.30 -86.84 33.87
CA TYR A 863 92.81 -87.92 34.73
C TYR A 863 92.86 -89.30 34.04
N LYS A 864 92.52 -89.37 32.75
CA LYS A 864 92.55 -90.61 31.95
C LYS A 864 93.96 -91.09 31.58
N LEU A 865 94.95 -90.21 31.42
CA LEU A 865 96.35 -90.62 31.22
C LEU A 865 96.97 -91.25 32.49
N GLY A 866 96.42 -90.99 33.67
CA GLY A 866 96.92 -91.54 34.94
C GLY A 866 96.47 -92.96 35.28
N TYR A 867 95.52 -93.56 34.54
CA TYR A 867 94.84 -94.80 34.96
C TYR A 867 94.75 -95.86 33.85
N ILE A 868 95.88 -96.53 33.56
CA ILE A 868 95.93 -97.74 32.72
C ILE A 868 96.60 -98.88 33.50
N LYS A 869 95.80 -99.81 34.02
CA LYS A 869 96.24 -101.17 34.38
C LYS A 869 95.06 -102.13 34.52
N THR A 870 95.20 -103.33 33.95
CA THR A 870 94.35 -104.55 34.16
C THR A 870 92.85 -104.47 33.74
N ARG A 871 92.23 -105.51 33.14
CA ARG A 871 92.74 -106.77 32.54
C ARG A 871 91.67 -107.48 31.67
N ASP A 872 92.12 -108.06 30.54
CA ASP A 872 91.66 -109.20 29.71
C ASP A 872 90.17 -109.60 29.48
N GLN A 873 89.91 -109.98 28.20
CA GLN A 873 89.15 -111.15 27.69
C GLN A 873 87.68 -111.07 27.15
N HIS A 874 87.50 -111.79 26.03
CA HIS A 874 86.31 -112.05 25.16
C HIS A 874 85.54 -113.32 25.62
N PRO A 875 84.40 -113.79 25.02
CA PRO A 875 83.87 -113.56 23.65
C PRO A 875 82.33 -113.36 23.47
N SER A 876 81.89 -113.41 22.20
CA SER A 876 80.55 -113.48 21.53
C SER A 876 79.53 -114.54 22.11
N PRO A 877 78.23 -114.69 21.65
CA PRO A 877 77.59 -114.16 20.41
C PRO A 877 76.05 -113.82 20.38
N ASP A 878 75.60 -113.29 19.23
CA ASP A 878 74.34 -113.49 18.43
C ASP A 878 72.89 -113.21 18.96
N ARG A 879 72.01 -112.83 18.00
CA ARG A 879 70.50 -112.85 17.94
C ARG A 879 69.67 -112.08 19.00
N THR A 880 68.47 -111.55 18.71
CA THR A 880 67.74 -110.95 17.54
C THR A 880 66.54 -110.18 18.16
N GLU A 881 65.42 -109.70 17.57
CA GLU A 881 64.68 -109.58 16.28
C GLU A 881 63.65 -108.44 16.54
N MET A 882 62.95 -107.71 15.65
CA MET A 882 62.70 -107.57 14.20
C MET A 882 62.19 -106.09 14.02
N SER A 883 61.91 -105.41 12.90
CA SER A 883 61.59 -105.73 11.49
C SER A 883 61.92 -104.52 10.57
N SER A 884 61.53 -104.60 9.29
CA SER A 884 61.48 -103.51 8.28
C SER A 884 60.15 -102.71 8.34
N GLY A 885 59.99 -101.54 7.69
CA GLY A 885 60.94 -100.72 6.89
C GLY A 885 60.24 -99.67 6.00
N GLU A 886 61.06 -98.90 5.27
CA GLU A 886 60.90 -98.27 3.92
C GLU A 886 59.50 -98.10 3.25
N ALA A 887 59.22 -97.05 2.45
CA ALA A 887 59.99 -95.87 2.02
C ALA A 887 59.07 -94.78 1.36
N SER A 888 59.68 -93.72 0.84
CA SER A 888 59.09 -92.60 0.08
C SER A 888 58.47 -92.97 -1.27
N HIS A 889 57.50 -92.18 -1.75
CA HIS A 889 57.64 -91.35 -2.98
C HIS A 889 56.47 -90.34 -3.12
N ALA A 890 56.37 -89.62 -4.26
CA ALA A 890 55.58 -88.39 -4.43
C ALA A 890 54.89 -88.29 -5.81
N ALA A 891 54.21 -87.14 -6.04
CA ALA A 891 53.70 -86.58 -7.31
C ALA A 891 52.19 -86.72 -7.63
N CYS A 892 51.75 -85.91 -8.60
CA CYS A 892 50.40 -85.52 -9.05
C CYS A 892 49.54 -86.70 -9.60
N ASP A 893 48.25 -86.60 -9.95
CA ASP A 893 47.58 -85.52 -10.73
C ASP A 893 46.01 -85.54 -10.68
N TYR A 894 45.35 -84.83 -11.61
CA TYR A 894 43.95 -84.37 -11.68
C TYR A 894 42.77 -85.35 -11.92
N GLU A 895 41.55 -84.82 -11.65
CA GLU A 895 40.25 -84.91 -12.39
C GLU A 895 39.08 -85.90 -12.05
N ASN A 896 37.95 -85.27 -11.63
CA ASN A 896 36.56 -85.32 -12.19
C ASN A 896 35.46 -86.40 -11.92
N ILE A 897 34.32 -85.89 -11.41
CA ILE A 897 32.89 -86.07 -11.86
C ILE A 897 31.95 -87.19 -11.28
N LYS A 898 30.73 -86.72 -10.88
CA LYS A 898 29.36 -87.35 -10.84
C LYS A 898 28.68 -87.96 -9.56
N ASP A 899 27.67 -87.19 -9.08
CA ASP A 899 26.22 -87.51 -8.94
C ASP A 899 25.53 -88.01 -7.62
N ALA A 900 24.25 -87.59 -7.49
CA ALA A 900 23.08 -88.22 -6.82
C ALA A 900 22.97 -88.54 -5.30
N ARG A 901 22.85 -87.50 -4.46
CA ARG A 901 21.68 -87.23 -3.54
C ARG A 901 20.98 -88.40 -2.76
N ARG A 902 21.18 -88.52 -1.42
CA ARG A 902 20.09 -88.56 -0.36
C ARG A 902 20.55 -88.78 1.12
N HIS A 903 20.29 -87.75 1.96
CA HIS A 903 19.75 -87.77 3.35
C HIS A 903 20.55 -88.28 4.61
N SER A 904 20.60 -87.36 5.58
CA SER A 904 20.47 -87.47 7.07
C SER A 904 21.61 -87.96 7.99
N VAL A 905 22.31 -86.96 8.60
CA VAL A 905 22.68 -86.78 10.04
C VAL A 905 23.74 -87.74 10.64
N PRO A 906 24.69 -87.30 11.52
CA PRO A 906 24.89 -85.98 12.17
C PRO A 906 26.27 -85.29 11.90
N ASP A 907 26.51 -84.19 12.64
CA ASP A 907 27.79 -83.54 13.01
C ASP A 907 28.58 -82.64 12.02
N THR A 908 29.33 -81.71 12.63
CA THR A 908 30.35 -80.73 12.11
C THR A 908 29.91 -79.50 11.26
N GLU A 909 30.24 -78.32 11.82
CA GLU A 909 30.74 -77.03 11.24
C GLU A 909 30.07 -76.33 10.03
N GLU A 910 29.79 -75.01 10.23
CA GLU A 910 29.75 -73.84 9.30
C GLU A 910 29.04 -73.91 7.90
N THR A 911 28.46 -72.82 7.32
CA THR A 911 28.42 -71.38 7.66
C THR A 911 27.10 -70.69 7.22
N ALA A 912 26.73 -69.63 7.95
CA ALA A 912 25.98 -68.40 7.60
C ALA A 912 25.01 -68.29 6.39
N LEU A 913 23.78 -67.77 6.63
CA LEU A 913 23.38 -66.43 6.13
C LEU A 913 22.17 -65.80 6.90
N TYR A 914 22.13 -64.46 6.90
CA TYR A 914 21.06 -63.53 7.34
C TYR A 914 20.62 -63.44 8.83
N SER A 915 20.79 -62.22 9.37
CA SER A 915 19.97 -61.52 10.38
C SER A 915 19.37 -62.33 11.55
N THR A 916 19.74 -62.07 12.80
CA THR A 916 19.18 -60.92 13.56
C THR A 916 19.87 -60.70 14.92
N VAL A 917 19.86 -59.43 15.39
CA VAL A 917 19.49 -58.92 16.73
C VAL A 917 19.93 -59.66 18.02
N THR A 918 20.32 -58.85 19.02
CA THR A 918 20.41 -59.08 20.49
C THR A 918 21.55 -59.85 21.15
N HIS A 919 22.11 -59.18 22.17
CA HIS A 919 22.65 -59.73 23.42
C HIS A 919 21.71 -60.74 24.12
N PRO A 920 22.28 -61.68 24.88
CA PRO A 920 22.03 -61.82 26.32
C PRO A 920 23.08 -61.02 27.13
N THR A 921 22.82 -60.36 28.28
CA THR A 921 22.35 -60.86 29.61
C THR A 921 23.18 -62.05 30.12
N ASP A 922 23.71 -62.06 31.34
CA ASP A 922 23.28 -61.41 32.61
C ASP A 922 24.48 -60.80 33.40
N SER A 923 24.34 -59.98 34.45
CA SER A 923 23.22 -59.79 35.40
C SER A 923 23.19 -58.37 36.04
N SER A 924 22.09 -58.10 36.77
CA SER A 924 21.96 -57.17 37.92
C SER A 924 22.13 -55.65 37.71
N ASP A 925 20.99 -55.01 37.42
CA ASP A 925 20.37 -53.93 38.22
C ASP A 925 20.60 -54.10 39.76
N PRO A 926 20.67 -53.07 40.64
CA PRO A 926 20.14 -51.70 40.49
C PRO A 926 20.97 -50.50 41.05
N ASN A 927 20.35 -49.32 40.99
CA ASN A 927 20.52 -48.10 41.83
C ASN A 927 21.55 -47.00 41.44
N ASP A 928 20.97 -45.84 41.12
CA ASP A 928 21.40 -44.44 41.40
C ASP A 928 21.79 -44.26 42.92
N PRO A 929 22.56 -43.23 43.40
CA PRO A 929 22.88 -41.95 42.76
C PRO A 929 24.29 -41.33 43.04
N LEU A 930 24.52 -40.09 42.52
CA LEU A 930 25.38 -38.98 43.05
C LEU A 930 26.86 -39.28 43.43
N TYR A 931 27.90 -38.63 42.89
CA TYR A 931 28.29 -37.19 42.98
C TYR A 931 29.66 -36.99 42.24
N SER A 932 30.31 -35.82 42.02
CA SER A 932 30.02 -34.38 42.26
C SER A 932 30.99 -33.46 41.45
N THR A 933 30.49 -32.33 40.93
CA THR A 933 31.13 -31.01 40.71
C THR A 933 32.66 -30.84 40.54
N VAL A 934 33.07 -30.17 39.46
CA VAL A 934 34.13 -29.12 39.45
C VAL A 934 33.59 -27.90 38.66
N GLN A 935 34.13 -26.70 38.89
CA GLN A 935 33.50 -25.40 38.56
C GLN A 935 34.11 -24.67 37.33
N LEU A 936 33.35 -23.73 36.76
CA LEU A 936 33.87 -22.68 35.86
C LEU A 936 34.76 -21.69 36.62
N PRO A 937 35.74 -21.06 35.94
CA PRO A 937 35.68 -19.59 35.80
C PRO A 937 36.12 -19.09 34.39
N THR A 938 35.28 -18.36 33.63
CA THR A 938 35.13 -16.88 33.55
C THR A 938 35.76 -16.22 32.29
N ASN A 939 35.00 -16.19 31.19
CA ASN A 939 35.10 -15.22 30.06
C ASN A 939 36.36 -15.33 29.13
N PRO A 940 36.41 -14.67 27.95
CA PRO A 940 36.55 -15.46 26.71
C PRO A 940 37.53 -14.92 25.63
N SER A 941 38.10 -15.82 24.83
CA SER A 941 38.70 -15.48 23.53
C SER A 941 38.98 -16.74 22.70
N ASP A 942 38.29 -16.88 21.56
CA ASP A 942 38.57 -17.78 20.42
C ASP A 942 38.69 -19.30 20.71
N GLY A 943 38.60 -20.22 19.75
CA GLY A 943 38.28 -20.12 18.32
C GLY A 943 38.01 -21.54 17.75
N LEU A 944 37.20 -21.66 16.69
CA LEU A 944 36.76 -22.97 16.15
C LEU A 944 37.87 -23.70 15.38
N LEU A 945 37.99 -25.02 15.59
CA LEU A 945 38.59 -25.96 14.64
C LEU A 945 37.73 -27.23 14.52
N TYR A 946 37.79 -27.85 13.34
CA TYR A 946 36.94 -28.97 12.90
C TYR A 946 37.84 -30.11 12.37
N ALA A 947 37.35 -31.35 12.35
CA ALA A 947 38.03 -32.48 11.72
C ALA A 947 37.05 -33.33 10.89
N SER A 948 37.51 -33.91 9.78
CA SER A 948 36.72 -34.77 8.89
C SER A 948 37.59 -35.74 8.09
N VAL A 949 36.99 -36.84 7.63
CA VAL A 949 37.66 -38.13 7.29
C VAL A 949 37.57 -38.47 5.79
N HIS A 950 38.56 -39.19 5.24
CA HIS A 950 38.55 -39.72 3.86
C HIS A 950 38.23 -41.25 3.82
N PHE A 951 37.72 -41.72 2.68
CA PHE A 951 37.49 -43.16 2.38
C PHE A 951 38.11 -43.57 1.01
N GLN A 952 38.16 -44.87 0.72
CA GLN A 952 38.66 -45.45 -0.55
C GLN A 952 37.64 -46.43 -1.20
N LYS A 953 37.94 -47.01 -2.37
CA LYS A 953 36.95 -47.35 -3.44
C LYS A 953 37.37 -48.55 -4.32
N HIS A 954 36.42 -49.34 -4.87
CA HIS A 954 36.34 -50.01 -6.22
C HIS A 954 35.03 -50.88 -6.26
N GLU A 955 34.15 -50.85 -7.29
CA GLU A 955 34.08 -51.60 -8.60
C GLU A 955 33.84 -53.12 -8.48
N GLU A 956 33.17 -53.87 -9.37
CA GLU A 956 32.73 -53.74 -10.81
C GLU A 956 31.17 -53.91 -10.96
N SER A 957 30.43 -53.96 -12.08
CA SER A 957 30.60 -54.65 -13.40
C SER A 957 29.51 -54.25 -14.46
N LEU A 958 29.95 -53.97 -15.70
CA LEU A 958 29.52 -54.39 -17.08
C LEU A 958 28.04 -54.77 -17.40
N SER A 959 27.49 -54.56 -18.63
CA SER A 959 28.08 -54.81 -19.98
C SER A 959 27.51 -53.99 -21.19
N ASP A 960 28.39 -53.68 -22.16
CA ASP A 960 28.27 -53.64 -23.66
C ASP A 960 26.96 -53.19 -24.38
N ALA A 961 26.93 -52.10 -25.18
CA ALA A 961 27.47 -51.86 -26.57
C ALA A 961 26.38 -52.03 -27.67
N LYS A 962 26.36 -51.34 -28.84
CA LYS A 962 27.39 -50.72 -29.71
C LYS A 962 26.82 -49.54 -30.56
N VAL A 963 27.67 -48.78 -31.27
CA VAL A 963 27.41 -47.43 -31.88
C VAL A 963 27.42 -47.40 -33.43
N THR A 964 26.64 -46.46 -34.03
CA THR A 964 26.91 -45.85 -35.37
C THR A 964 26.42 -44.38 -35.45
N PHE A 965 26.88 -43.59 -36.45
CA PHE A 965 26.75 -42.12 -36.55
C PHE A 965 26.06 -41.62 -37.85
N SER A 966 25.63 -40.34 -37.87
CA SER A 966 25.47 -39.51 -39.08
C SER A 966 25.53 -37.99 -38.75
N ASN A 967 26.10 -37.17 -39.66
CA ASN A 967 26.23 -35.70 -39.55
C ASN A 967 25.13 -34.95 -40.33
N GLU A 968 24.89 -33.67 -39.98
CA GLU A 968 24.59 -32.46 -40.80
C GLU A 968 24.12 -31.34 -39.83
N GLU A 969 24.81 -30.21 -39.66
CA GLU A 969 24.74 -28.93 -40.41
C GLU A 969 23.30 -28.37 -40.57
N VAL A 970 22.98 -27.10 -40.27
CA VAL A 970 23.29 -25.91 -41.10
C VAL A 970 23.01 -24.56 -40.36
N TYR A 971 23.99 -23.64 -40.39
CA TYR A 971 23.94 -22.15 -40.37
C TYR A 971 23.34 -21.27 -39.24
N CYS A 972 23.90 -20.06 -39.14
CA CYS A 972 23.39 -18.84 -38.47
C CYS A 972 23.33 -17.67 -39.49
N ASN A 973 22.58 -16.58 -39.22
CA ASN A 973 23.12 -15.19 -39.21
C ASN A 973 22.10 -14.02 -39.12
N TYR A 974 22.56 -12.96 -38.42
CA TYR A 974 22.30 -11.50 -38.52
C TYR A 974 20.94 -10.89 -38.93
N THR A 975 20.52 -9.87 -38.16
CA THR A 975 20.50 -8.47 -38.67
C THR A 975 20.57 -7.44 -37.54
N THR A 976 20.98 -6.21 -37.86
CA THR A 976 21.17 -5.09 -36.91
C THR A 976 20.58 -3.81 -37.51
N VAL A 977 19.83 -3.02 -36.74
CA VAL A 977 19.35 -1.68 -37.15
C VAL A 977 19.39 -0.71 -35.97
N SER A 978 19.87 0.51 -36.19
CA SER A 978 19.85 1.63 -35.26
C SER A 978 18.97 2.76 -35.80
N PRO A 979 18.39 3.61 -34.94
CA PRO A 979 17.90 4.93 -35.36
C PRO A 979 18.62 6.08 -34.63
N HIS A 980 18.85 7.19 -35.34
CA HIS A 980 19.32 8.44 -34.73
C HIS A 980 18.40 9.61 -35.16
N MET A 981 17.75 10.20 -34.15
CA MET A 981 17.14 11.53 -34.04
C MET A 981 17.18 12.50 -35.25
N SER A 982 16.01 13.06 -35.62
CA SER A 982 15.88 14.46 -36.07
C SER A 982 14.47 15.02 -35.81
N LEU A 983 14.33 16.36 -35.78
CA LEU A 983 13.12 17.10 -35.46
C LEU A 983 12.16 17.21 -36.67
N ASN A 984 10.85 17.26 -36.41
CA ASN A 984 10.08 18.52 -36.50
C ASN A 984 8.73 18.42 -35.75
#